data_AF-A0A6G4LFD9-F1
#
_entry.id   AF-A0A6G4LFD9-F1
#
_cell.length_a   1.000
_cell.length_b   1.000
_cell.length_c   1.000
_cell.angle_alpha   90.00
_cell.angle_beta   90.00
_cell.angle_gamma   90.00
#
_symmetry.space_group_name_H-M   'P 1'
#
loop_
_entity.id
_entity.type
_entity.pdbx_description
1 polymer ?
#
loop_
_entity_poly.entity_id
_entity_poly.type
_entity_poly.pdbx_seq_one_letter_code
_entity_poly.pdbx_strand_id
1 'polypeptide(L)'
;MATTPTNLPVPSESPRDLKFNAGKIDEFVTSKNHAYVDRFGDRHRTITGINYDANQAILGYGYITKKSFEIGATVDNINTALQWESNGEFYRWDGALPKVVPAGSTPNSTGGIGEGKWVSVGDASLRTELSRGQYREDATSCFYVPGFVVDQTTDNRNAAYAFQGVIYIPEDVTVRCNFLPEDDVRKFIGEGKILTRDPWGFDHEFDVSKSCKGSLFTVRGVIHQGMEKKGAQQVSIGVIGDSITDGAWGKQTWTINPNSGGTERNLSSTNYNHSDNGGSHSWFAHFVYTLNMTISRWTSNPAFKGYNCAKSGAKLTDGWGYRNFDYGFFQNAAYGNTAPDTLLISMGWNDVDGVNFESYLDNFDALIRKSWGYGCSVGLVTCNMNDSSRSGLEGAIKRTLASKYPGVEYFDLGTYLRKRGSSDLRNLKNYYVKSDGTFDYTHPQPLGQADMGNAMLWEVCKDTFIPSVKPGEMVSWANADKFWDCVGASSGTHYQFTWENAAGTPALNKMSKVAQATVSSENVTLSTFIFCEEDDMSLFLLEPYTRDSDFTAAGRNHIINVRSPAGKDMAEAEPENLRRLHNSQRLASGVLGEKKTLTTYIGRLRYGINYISVRYDGSPNLVYVPALITGKMNQTKVSINNLRLAKQAGFSGTLIERVNALDGITSNLFDGSQYASLPNWFSAGQNLAGSLLINEPLSDQTGMILFYDPDEKNGYAIQRNGAVLRVGEMVSGVVSTWTNTTVDATKVFQVYFYQTVSPINGASMNIVGTNTYSAFYKKPGGVLGVMNASSSSATFNVTYNAYDMGS
;
A
#
# COMPACT_ATOMS: atom_id res chain seq x y z
N MET A 1 68.62 -75.76 25.08
CA MET A 1 68.47 -74.77 23.99
C MET A 1 67.65 -73.61 24.52
N ALA A 2 68.19 -72.39 24.54
CA ALA A 2 67.40 -71.22 24.92
C ALA A 2 66.26 -71.01 23.90
N THR A 3 65.01 -70.93 24.36
CA THR A 3 63.79 -70.91 23.53
C THR A 3 63.24 -69.51 23.26
N THR A 4 63.87 -68.48 23.83
CA THR A 4 63.44 -67.09 23.68
C THR A 4 64.03 -66.49 22.40
N PRO A 5 63.20 -65.90 21.51
CA PRO A 5 63.68 -65.18 20.33
C PRO A 5 64.60 -64.02 20.70
N THR A 6 65.50 -63.65 19.79
CA THR A 6 66.35 -62.47 19.94
C THR A 6 65.61 -61.19 19.52
N ASN A 7 66.17 -60.03 19.89
CA ASN A 7 65.64 -58.73 19.49
C ASN A 7 66.27 -58.20 18.17
N LEU A 8 66.81 -59.09 17.32
CA LEU A 8 67.41 -58.72 16.04
C LEU A 8 66.33 -58.42 14.98
N PRO A 9 66.55 -57.50 14.02
CA PRO A 9 65.57 -57.12 13.00
C PRO A 9 64.97 -58.30 12.21
N VAL A 10 63.78 -58.12 11.62
CA VAL A 10 63.19 -59.08 10.67
C VAL A 10 63.64 -58.71 9.24
N PRO A 11 64.25 -59.63 8.45
CA PRO A 11 64.58 -61.02 8.77
C PRO A 11 65.87 -61.15 9.60
N SER A 12 65.99 -62.24 10.38
CA SER A 12 67.19 -62.61 11.15
C SER A 12 67.62 -64.03 10.81
N GLU A 13 68.92 -64.19 10.55
CA GLU A 13 69.56 -65.50 10.30
C GLU A 13 70.08 -66.17 11.59
N SER A 14 69.81 -65.56 12.76
CA SER A 14 70.18 -66.15 14.05
C SER A 14 69.54 -67.54 14.20
N PRO A 15 70.32 -68.59 14.51
CA PRO A 15 69.79 -69.93 14.73
C PRO A 15 68.72 -69.99 15.85
N ARG A 16 68.73 -69.03 16.78
CA ARG A 16 67.74 -68.93 17.87
C ARG A 16 66.38 -68.41 17.38
N ASP A 17 66.38 -67.55 16.36
CA ASP A 17 65.17 -66.99 15.76
C ASP A 17 64.53 -67.94 14.75
N LEU A 18 65.32 -68.84 14.16
CA LEU A 18 64.87 -69.81 13.16
C LEU A 18 63.70 -70.67 13.68
N LYS A 19 63.75 -71.13 14.94
CA LYS A 19 62.66 -71.91 15.55
C LYS A 19 61.37 -71.09 15.70
N PHE A 20 61.48 -69.82 16.11
CA PHE A 20 60.31 -68.94 16.24
C PHE A 20 59.73 -68.59 14.87
N ASN A 21 60.58 -68.24 13.90
CA ASN A 21 60.18 -67.94 12.53
C ASN A 21 59.50 -69.14 11.87
N ALA A 22 60.01 -70.36 12.07
CA ALA A 22 59.38 -71.58 11.58
C ALA A 22 57.98 -71.80 12.17
N GLY A 23 57.79 -71.53 13.47
CA GLY A 23 56.47 -71.57 14.10
C GLY A 23 55.51 -70.49 13.59
N LYS A 24 56.02 -69.30 13.24
CA LYS A 24 55.22 -68.23 12.65
C LYS A 24 54.88 -68.45 11.17
N ILE A 25 55.74 -69.14 10.42
CA ILE A 25 55.40 -69.62 9.07
C ILE A 25 54.32 -70.69 9.15
N ASP A 26 54.43 -71.63 10.09
CA ASP A 26 53.36 -72.61 10.33
C ASP A 26 52.03 -71.93 10.70
N GLU A 27 52.06 -70.91 11.56
CA GLU A 27 50.89 -70.08 11.89
C GLU A 27 50.37 -69.29 10.67
N PHE A 28 51.24 -68.72 9.85
CA PHE A 28 50.86 -68.04 8.60
C PHE A 28 50.12 -68.97 7.64
N VAL A 29 50.60 -70.21 7.47
CA VAL A 29 50.07 -71.17 6.50
C VAL A 29 48.84 -71.92 7.02
N THR A 30 48.80 -72.28 8.31
CA THR A 30 47.78 -73.22 8.84
C THR A 30 46.72 -72.56 9.71
N SER A 31 46.94 -71.32 10.17
CA SER A 31 46.00 -70.67 11.08
C SER A 31 44.70 -70.28 10.39
N LYS A 32 43.59 -70.49 11.12
CA LYS A 32 42.25 -70.04 10.73
C LYS A 32 41.98 -68.57 11.09
N ASN A 33 42.84 -67.95 11.89
CA ASN A 33 42.75 -66.52 12.22
C ASN A 33 43.24 -65.67 11.06
N HIS A 34 42.72 -64.45 10.89
CA HIS A 34 43.08 -63.57 9.76
C HIS A 34 44.45 -62.88 9.90
N ALA A 35 45.07 -62.95 11.07
CA ALA A 35 46.37 -62.35 11.33
C ALA A 35 47.14 -63.13 12.41
N TYR A 36 48.46 -63.03 12.37
CA TYR A 36 49.37 -63.50 13.41
C TYR A 36 50.24 -62.32 13.89
N VAL A 37 50.80 -62.45 15.10
CA VAL A 37 51.69 -61.44 15.70
C VAL A 37 53.14 -61.95 15.66
N ASP A 38 54.07 -61.11 15.24
CA ASP A 38 55.49 -61.44 15.19
C ASP A 38 56.20 -61.26 16.56
N ARG A 39 57.54 -61.40 16.59
CA ARG A 39 58.32 -61.29 17.85
C ARG A 39 58.44 -59.86 18.38
N PHE A 40 58.11 -58.86 17.58
CA PHE A 40 58.13 -57.45 17.96
C PHE A 40 56.75 -56.92 18.34
N GLY A 41 55.70 -57.72 18.16
CA GLY A 41 54.32 -57.35 18.47
C GLY A 41 53.52 -56.87 17.26
N ASP A 42 54.10 -56.89 16.06
CA ASP A 42 53.44 -56.40 14.84
C ASP A 42 52.50 -57.47 14.26
N ARG A 43 51.34 -57.01 13.77
CA ARG A 43 50.29 -57.87 13.19
C ARG A 43 50.48 -58.04 11.69
N HIS A 44 50.59 -59.27 11.24
CA HIS A 44 50.72 -59.66 9.83
C HIS A 44 49.54 -60.54 9.39
N ARG A 45 49.17 -60.50 8.11
CA ARG A 45 48.10 -61.36 7.59
C ARG A 45 48.56 -62.81 7.49
N THR A 46 47.68 -63.75 7.82
CA THR A 46 47.82 -65.18 7.49
C THR A 46 47.34 -65.45 6.06
N ILE A 47 47.59 -66.64 5.52
CA ILE A 47 47.04 -67.04 4.21
C ILE A 47 45.51 -66.99 4.18
N THR A 48 44.85 -67.32 5.30
CA THR A 48 43.40 -67.20 5.48
C THR A 48 42.95 -65.73 5.41
N GLY A 49 43.68 -64.82 6.06
CA GLY A 49 43.40 -63.39 5.99
C GLY A 49 43.61 -62.79 4.60
N ILE A 50 44.68 -63.21 3.89
CA ILE A 50 44.94 -62.79 2.50
C ILE A 50 43.83 -63.27 1.57
N ASN A 51 43.41 -64.53 1.68
CA ASN A 51 42.31 -65.08 0.87
C ASN A 51 40.96 -64.41 1.18
N TYR A 52 40.69 -64.08 2.44
CA TYR A 52 39.49 -63.34 2.83
C TYR A 52 39.48 -61.95 2.20
N ASP A 53 40.56 -61.17 2.37
CA ASP A 53 40.68 -59.83 1.81
C ASP A 53 40.64 -59.85 0.27
N ALA A 54 41.29 -60.84 -0.37
CA ALA A 54 41.25 -61.04 -1.82
C ALA A 54 39.84 -61.39 -2.33
N ASN A 55 39.11 -62.26 -1.63
CA ASN A 55 37.73 -62.59 -2.00
C ASN A 55 36.79 -61.39 -1.83
N GLN A 56 36.95 -60.58 -0.77
CA GLN A 56 36.20 -59.33 -0.62
C GLN A 56 36.52 -58.32 -1.73
N ALA A 57 37.79 -58.22 -2.16
CA ALA A 57 38.19 -57.36 -3.27
C ALA A 57 37.68 -57.86 -4.64
N ILE A 58 37.67 -59.17 -4.87
CA ILE A 58 37.13 -59.81 -6.10
C ILE A 58 35.61 -59.61 -6.20
N LEU A 59 34.89 -59.65 -5.07
CA LEU A 59 33.45 -59.32 -5.02
C LEU A 59 33.16 -57.85 -5.38
N GLY A 60 34.16 -56.96 -5.36
CA GLY A 60 34.03 -55.55 -5.71
C GLY A 60 34.36 -55.19 -7.17
N TYR A 61 34.81 -56.11 -8.02
CA TYR A 61 35.24 -55.81 -9.39
C TYR A 61 34.21 -56.22 -10.46
N GLY A 62 33.51 -55.22 -11.03
CA GLY A 62 32.81 -55.27 -12.32
C GLY A 62 31.49 -56.05 -12.38
N TYR A 63 30.71 -55.79 -13.44
CA TYR A 63 29.52 -56.59 -13.79
C TYR A 63 29.90 -57.74 -14.73
N ILE A 64 29.39 -58.94 -14.44
CA ILE A 64 29.45 -60.09 -15.35
C ILE A 64 28.24 -59.99 -16.28
N THR A 65 28.47 -59.60 -17.52
CA THR A 65 27.38 -59.48 -18.50
C THR A 65 26.98 -60.85 -19.04
N LYS A 66 25.68 -61.16 -18.99
CA LYS A 66 25.07 -62.31 -19.67
C LYS A 66 24.07 -61.82 -20.70
N LYS A 67 23.97 -62.53 -21.81
CA LYS A 67 22.87 -62.42 -22.78
C LYS A 67 21.93 -63.58 -22.49
N SER A 68 20.62 -63.47 -22.40
CA SER A 68 19.66 -62.35 -22.35
C SER A 68 18.38 -62.85 -21.67
N PHE A 69 17.38 -62.00 -21.42
CA PHE A 69 16.06 -62.48 -20.95
C PHE A 69 15.38 -63.38 -22.00
N GLU A 70 15.64 -63.15 -23.28
CA GLU A 70 15.05 -63.85 -24.41
C GLU A 70 15.58 -65.29 -24.55
N ILE A 71 16.86 -65.54 -24.28
CA ILE A 71 17.42 -66.91 -24.30
C ILE A 71 17.34 -67.62 -22.95
N GLY A 72 17.03 -66.88 -21.88
CA GLY A 72 16.96 -67.37 -20.51
C GLY A 72 18.35 -67.50 -19.85
N ALA A 73 18.41 -67.30 -18.55
CA ALA A 73 19.64 -67.38 -17.77
C ALA A 73 19.36 -67.62 -16.28
N THR A 74 20.35 -68.16 -15.57
CA THR A 74 20.38 -68.10 -14.10
C THR A 74 21.38 -67.05 -13.65
N VAL A 75 20.94 -66.14 -12.79
CA VAL A 75 21.74 -65.11 -12.14
C VAL A 75 22.11 -65.64 -10.75
N ASP A 76 23.37 -66.06 -10.60
CA ASP A 76 23.85 -66.77 -9.40
C ASP A 76 24.63 -65.87 -8.43
N ASN A 77 24.99 -64.67 -8.88
CA ASN A 77 25.75 -63.70 -8.11
C ASN A 77 25.19 -62.30 -8.34
N ILE A 78 25.37 -61.43 -7.33
CA ILE A 78 24.78 -60.08 -7.31
C ILE A 78 25.38 -59.15 -8.37
N ASN A 79 26.55 -59.50 -8.90
CA ASN A 79 27.25 -58.75 -9.95
C ASN A 79 26.94 -59.26 -11.38
N THR A 80 26.05 -60.24 -11.57
CA THR A 80 25.62 -60.62 -12.93
C THR A 80 24.57 -59.62 -13.43
N ALA A 81 24.82 -59.05 -14.62
CA ALA A 81 23.88 -58.19 -15.32
C ALA A 81 23.39 -58.90 -16.60
N LEU A 82 22.08 -59.08 -16.74
CA LEU A 82 21.44 -59.78 -17.85
C LEU A 82 20.91 -58.77 -18.89
N GLN A 83 21.22 -58.97 -20.16
CA GLN A 83 20.76 -58.10 -21.25
C GLN A 83 19.28 -58.33 -21.56
N TRP A 84 18.51 -57.26 -21.75
CA TRP A 84 17.21 -57.31 -22.41
C TRP A 84 17.38 -56.88 -23.87
N GLU A 85 17.24 -57.82 -24.81
CA GLU A 85 17.64 -57.57 -26.20
C GLU A 85 16.77 -56.53 -26.89
N SER A 86 15.47 -56.44 -26.53
CA SER A 86 14.56 -55.50 -27.19
C SER A 86 14.94 -54.03 -27.03
N ASN A 87 15.64 -53.66 -25.96
CA ASN A 87 16.14 -52.29 -25.75
C ASN A 87 17.67 -52.21 -25.60
N GLY A 88 18.38 -53.35 -25.61
CA GLY A 88 19.83 -53.42 -25.52
C GLY A 88 20.41 -53.20 -24.13
N GLU A 89 19.59 -52.90 -23.12
CA GLU A 89 20.00 -52.56 -21.75
C GLU A 89 20.38 -53.79 -20.92
N PHE A 90 21.26 -53.60 -19.94
CA PHE A 90 21.62 -54.64 -18.98
C PHE A 90 20.94 -54.37 -17.63
N TYR A 91 20.41 -55.43 -17.02
CA TYR A 91 19.72 -55.38 -15.72
C TYR A 91 20.40 -56.30 -14.72
N ARG A 92 20.66 -55.80 -13.51
CA ARG A 92 21.10 -56.62 -12.37
C ARG A 92 19.90 -57.03 -11.51
N TRP A 93 19.96 -58.19 -10.88
CA TRP A 93 18.93 -58.64 -9.94
C TRP A 93 19.28 -58.23 -8.52
N ASP A 94 18.36 -57.53 -7.86
CA ASP A 94 18.53 -56.97 -6.52
C ASP A 94 17.76 -57.78 -5.44
N GLY A 95 17.11 -58.89 -5.83
CA GLY A 95 16.40 -59.80 -4.94
C GLY A 95 17.24 -61.02 -4.53
N ALA A 96 16.58 -62.03 -3.92
CA ALA A 96 17.25 -63.26 -3.49
C ALA A 96 17.84 -64.06 -4.68
N LEU A 97 19.04 -64.62 -4.48
CA LEU A 97 19.79 -65.43 -5.45
C LEU A 97 19.79 -66.93 -5.06
N PRO A 98 19.85 -67.88 -6.02
CA PRO A 98 19.95 -67.66 -7.46
C PRO A 98 18.61 -67.28 -8.08
N LYS A 99 18.64 -66.40 -9.09
CA LYS A 99 17.45 -65.98 -9.84
C LYS A 99 17.40 -66.68 -11.20
N VAL A 100 16.42 -67.56 -11.39
CA VAL A 100 16.16 -68.23 -12.67
C VAL A 100 15.27 -67.36 -13.56
N VAL A 101 15.71 -67.12 -14.79
CA VAL A 101 15.02 -66.38 -15.85
C VAL A 101 14.73 -67.35 -17.00
N PRO A 102 13.46 -67.75 -17.23
CA PRO A 102 13.09 -68.63 -18.34
C PRO A 102 13.35 -67.99 -19.70
N ALA A 103 13.56 -68.81 -20.74
CA ALA A 103 13.65 -68.31 -22.12
C ALA A 103 12.33 -67.64 -22.58
N GLY A 104 12.44 -66.65 -23.46
CA GLY A 104 11.31 -65.84 -23.95
C GLY A 104 10.78 -64.81 -22.96
N SER A 105 11.53 -64.51 -21.90
CA SER A 105 11.11 -63.61 -20.83
C SER A 105 11.49 -62.14 -21.07
N THR A 106 10.96 -61.28 -20.21
CA THR A 106 11.35 -59.87 -20.00
C THR A 106 11.61 -59.61 -18.51
N PRO A 107 12.29 -58.50 -18.13
CA PRO A 107 12.42 -58.11 -16.72
C PRO A 107 11.07 -58.07 -15.98
N ASN A 108 10.02 -57.57 -16.63
CA ASN A 108 8.69 -57.50 -16.04
C ASN A 108 8.08 -58.88 -15.78
N SER A 109 8.15 -59.78 -16.76
CA SER A 109 7.61 -61.14 -16.62
C SER A 109 8.37 -62.03 -15.62
N THR A 110 9.57 -61.61 -15.21
CA THR A 110 10.46 -62.40 -14.34
C THR A 110 10.80 -61.72 -13.03
N GLY A 111 9.92 -60.85 -12.53
CA GLY A 111 10.05 -60.27 -11.18
C GLY A 111 9.73 -58.79 -11.09
N GLY A 112 9.60 -58.10 -12.23
CA GLY A 112 9.37 -56.65 -12.27
C GLY A 112 10.67 -55.85 -12.19
N ILE A 113 10.57 -54.54 -12.45
CA ILE A 113 11.67 -53.58 -12.34
C ILE A 113 11.46 -52.76 -11.05
N GLY A 114 12.51 -52.55 -10.25
CA GLY A 114 12.46 -51.79 -8.99
C GLY A 114 13.39 -52.32 -7.89
N GLU A 115 13.35 -51.67 -6.71
CA GLU A 115 14.13 -52.08 -5.52
C GLU A 115 13.78 -53.50 -5.08
N GLY A 116 14.78 -54.33 -4.82
CA GLY A 116 14.61 -55.77 -4.56
C GLY A 116 14.18 -56.61 -5.77
N LYS A 117 14.19 -56.03 -6.99
CA LYS A 117 13.82 -56.66 -8.27
C LYS A 117 14.89 -56.42 -9.35
N TRP A 118 14.53 -56.36 -10.65
CA TRP A 118 15.47 -56.00 -11.71
C TRP A 118 15.77 -54.50 -11.70
N VAL A 119 17.05 -54.13 -11.78
CA VAL A 119 17.50 -52.73 -11.80
C VAL A 119 18.38 -52.52 -13.04
N SER A 120 18.06 -51.51 -13.85
CA SER A 120 18.81 -51.17 -15.05
C SER A 120 20.19 -50.61 -14.70
N VAL A 121 21.22 -51.03 -15.42
CA VAL A 121 22.61 -50.63 -15.16
C VAL A 121 22.95 -49.28 -15.81
N GLY A 122 22.39 -48.94 -16.99
CA GLY A 122 22.65 -47.65 -17.67
C GLY A 122 21.65 -46.51 -17.39
N ASP A 123 20.36 -46.82 -17.23
CA ASP A 123 19.28 -45.84 -16.99
C ASP A 123 19.35 -45.16 -15.60
N ALA A 124 19.89 -45.85 -14.58
CA ALA A 124 19.98 -45.29 -13.23
C ALA A 124 20.95 -44.10 -13.11
N SER A 125 22.10 -44.14 -13.81
CA SER A 125 23.03 -43.01 -13.85
C SER A 125 22.46 -41.87 -14.67
N LEU A 126 21.93 -42.12 -15.87
CA LEU A 126 21.38 -41.08 -16.73
C LEU A 126 20.18 -40.36 -16.08
N ARG A 127 19.27 -41.07 -15.40
CA ARG A 127 18.19 -40.43 -14.63
C ARG A 127 18.72 -39.50 -13.55
N THR A 128 19.79 -39.90 -12.87
CA THR A 128 20.44 -39.09 -11.84
C THR A 128 21.10 -37.86 -12.45
N GLU A 129 21.76 -37.99 -13.60
CA GLU A 129 22.39 -36.88 -14.31
C GLU A 129 21.35 -35.89 -14.87
N LEU A 130 20.23 -36.40 -15.38
CA LEU A 130 19.10 -35.58 -15.84
C LEU A 130 18.42 -34.86 -14.67
N SER A 131 18.15 -35.54 -13.55
CA SER A 131 17.55 -34.90 -12.37
C SER A 131 18.47 -33.84 -11.76
N ARG A 132 19.79 -34.05 -11.84
CA ARG A 132 20.80 -33.06 -11.47
C ARG A 132 20.99 -31.95 -12.49
N GLY A 133 20.40 -32.04 -13.68
CA GLY A 133 20.53 -31.03 -14.74
C GLY A 133 21.92 -30.97 -15.37
N GLN A 134 22.61 -32.11 -15.53
CA GLN A 134 23.96 -32.17 -16.14
C GLN A 134 24.00 -31.69 -17.59
N TYR A 135 22.96 -31.96 -18.37
CA TYR A 135 22.93 -31.75 -19.82
C TYR A 135 22.25 -30.43 -20.23
N ARG A 136 22.29 -29.42 -19.36
CA ARG A 136 21.76 -28.08 -19.66
C ARG A 136 22.71 -27.29 -20.55
N GLU A 137 22.16 -26.46 -21.43
CA GLU A 137 22.93 -25.56 -22.30
C GLU A 137 23.10 -24.15 -21.70
N ASP A 138 22.23 -23.76 -20.77
CA ASP A 138 22.15 -22.42 -20.20
C ASP A 138 22.98 -22.23 -18.91
N ALA A 139 23.33 -23.31 -18.21
CA ALA A 139 24.13 -23.29 -16.99
C ALA A 139 24.76 -24.64 -16.68
N THR A 140 25.80 -24.63 -15.82
CA THR A 140 26.40 -25.86 -15.26
C THR A 140 25.78 -26.16 -13.90
N SER A 141 25.29 -27.38 -13.71
CA SER A 141 24.72 -27.81 -12.43
C SER A 141 25.76 -27.78 -11.30
N CYS A 142 25.34 -27.35 -10.09
CA CYS A 142 26.20 -27.23 -8.91
C CYS A 142 26.95 -28.52 -8.55
N PHE A 143 26.42 -29.69 -8.93
CA PHE A 143 27.09 -30.98 -8.73
C PHE A 143 28.36 -31.17 -9.56
N TYR A 144 28.56 -30.34 -10.59
CA TYR A 144 29.64 -30.46 -11.57
C TYR A 144 30.52 -29.22 -11.64
N VAL A 145 30.31 -28.23 -10.75
CA VAL A 145 31.16 -27.04 -10.65
C VAL A 145 32.42 -27.40 -9.85
N PRO A 146 33.63 -27.17 -10.38
CA PRO A 146 34.87 -27.49 -9.66
C PRO A 146 34.97 -26.79 -8.30
N GLY A 147 35.26 -27.57 -7.25
CA GLY A 147 35.42 -27.06 -5.88
C GLY A 147 34.11 -26.66 -5.18
N PHE A 148 32.97 -26.82 -5.86
CA PHE A 148 31.65 -26.57 -5.28
C PHE A 148 31.18 -27.82 -4.52
N VAL A 149 30.80 -27.64 -3.27
CA VAL A 149 30.36 -28.71 -2.35
C VAL A 149 28.86 -28.55 -2.09
N VAL A 150 28.08 -29.56 -2.49
CA VAL A 150 26.62 -29.54 -2.33
C VAL A 150 26.24 -30.00 -0.92
N ASP A 151 26.32 -29.07 0.02
CA ASP A 151 25.83 -29.20 1.39
C ASP A 151 25.37 -27.81 1.93
N GLN A 152 24.79 -27.79 3.14
CA GLN A 152 24.24 -26.57 3.75
C GLN A 152 25.22 -25.80 4.68
N THR A 153 26.47 -26.26 4.79
CA THR A 153 27.47 -25.81 5.76
C THR A 153 28.73 -25.21 5.13
N THR A 154 29.15 -25.72 3.97
CA THR A 154 30.34 -25.32 3.25
C THR A 154 30.05 -24.03 2.49
N ASP A 155 30.84 -22.99 2.73
CA ASP A 155 30.71 -21.74 2.01
C ASP A 155 31.28 -21.85 0.59
N ASN A 156 30.40 -21.97 -0.39
CA ASN A 156 30.77 -22.13 -1.79
C ASN A 156 31.12 -20.84 -2.52
N ARG A 157 31.10 -19.68 -1.84
CA ARG A 157 31.34 -18.36 -2.46
C ARG A 157 32.54 -18.34 -3.39
N ASN A 158 33.72 -18.71 -2.88
CA ASN A 158 34.96 -18.62 -3.64
C ASN A 158 34.94 -19.54 -4.86
N ALA A 159 34.42 -20.77 -4.73
CA ALA A 159 34.28 -21.70 -5.84
C ALA A 159 33.29 -21.18 -6.89
N ALA A 160 32.15 -20.65 -6.44
CA ALA A 160 31.11 -20.11 -7.30
C ALA A 160 31.62 -18.94 -8.16
N TYR A 161 32.22 -17.92 -7.54
CA TYR A 161 32.67 -16.72 -8.26
C TYR A 161 34.01 -16.87 -8.98
N ALA A 162 34.79 -17.92 -8.70
CA ALA A 162 35.94 -18.30 -9.52
C ALA A 162 35.53 -19.01 -10.82
N PHE A 163 34.42 -19.76 -10.80
CA PHE A 163 33.85 -20.39 -11.99
C PHE A 163 33.39 -19.31 -12.98
N GLN A 164 33.59 -19.49 -14.30
CA GLN A 164 33.27 -18.44 -15.29
C GLN A 164 31.81 -18.49 -15.78
N GLY A 165 31.12 -19.63 -15.68
CA GLY A 165 29.75 -19.80 -16.19
C GLY A 165 28.65 -19.56 -15.15
N VAL A 166 27.40 -19.72 -15.56
CA VAL A 166 26.22 -19.70 -14.67
C VAL A 166 26.06 -21.05 -13.97
N ILE A 167 25.61 -21.05 -12.72
CA ILE A 167 25.44 -22.24 -11.88
C ILE A 167 23.95 -22.57 -11.75
N TYR A 168 23.56 -23.79 -12.10
CA TYR A 168 22.19 -24.28 -11.90
C TYR A 168 22.03 -24.96 -10.54
N ILE A 169 21.06 -24.51 -9.74
CA ILE A 169 20.65 -25.10 -8.47
C ILE A 169 19.29 -25.81 -8.66
N PRO A 170 19.23 -27.15 -8.64
CA PRO A 170 17.98 -27.90 -8.80
C PRO A 170 16.96 -27.66 -7.67
N GLU A 171 15.67 -27.91 -7.93
CA GLU A 171 14.54 -27.64 -7.02
C GLU A 171 14.72 -28.18 -5.59
N ASP A 172 15.15 -29.43 -5.46
CA ASP A 172 15.31 -30.09 -4.15
C ASP A 172 16.69 -29.86 -3.50
N VAL A 173 17.49 -28.93 -4.03
CA VAL A 173 18.86 -28.67 -3.58
C VAL A 173 18.94 -27.36 -2.81
N THR A 174 19.44 -27.45 -1.58
CA THR A 174 19.85 -26.30 -0.77
C THR A 174 21.34 -26.34 -0.54
N VAL A 175 22.04 -25.27 -0.91
CA VAL A 175 23.50 -25.11 -0.74
C VAL A 175 23.82 -23.90 0.11
N ARG A 176 25.02 -23.83 0.69
CA ARG A 176 25.51 -22.60 1.31
C ARG A 176 26.47 -21.84 0.40
N CYS A 177 26.26 -20.54 0.28
CA CYS A 177 27.14 -19.61 -0.41
C CYS A 177 26.95 -18.23 0.21
N ASN A 178 27.94 -17.74 0.96
CA ASN A 178 27.83 -16.49 1.69
C ASN A 178 28.12 -15.32 0.74
N PHE A 179 27.07 -14.71 0.22
CA PHE A 179 27.15 -13.55 -0.66
C PHE A 179 27.74 -12.33 0.07
N LEU A 180 28.50 -11.56 -0.71
CA LEU A 180 28.94 -10.22 -0.35
C LEU A 180 28.02 -9.25 -1.08
N PRO A 181 27.84 -8.02 -0.58
CA PRO A 181 26.90 -7.06 -1.15
C PRO A 181 27.06 -6.82 -2.67
N GLU A 182 28.28 -6.89 -3.19
CA GLU A 182 28.65 -6.68 -4.59
C GLU A 182 28.48 -7.87 -5.54
N ASP A 183 28.23 -9.06 -4.99
CA ASP A 183 28.12 -10.27 -5.79
C ASP A 183 26.88 -10.29 -6.66
N ASP A 184 27.04 -10.53 -7.96
CA ASP A 184 25.90 -10.71 -8.85
C ASP A 184 25.22 -12.08 -8.62
N VAL A 185 24.06 -12.05 -7.96
CA VAL A 185 23.28 -13.25 -7.61
C VAL A 185 22.73 -13.98 -8.83
N ARG A 186 22.69 -13.32 -10.00
CA ARG A 186 22.30 -13.94 -11.28
C ARG A 186 23.30 -14.99 -11.74
N LYS A 187 24.44 -15.09 -11.05
CA LYS A 187 25.34 -16.25 -11.08
C LYS A 187 24.61 -17.58 -10.91
N PHE A 188 23.49 -17.59 -10.19
CA PHE A 188 22.70 -18.78 -9.91
C PHE A 188 21.36 -18.74 -10.64
N ILE A 189 20.99 -19.84 -11.28
CA ILE A 189 19.66 -20.06 -11.87
C ILE A 189 19.07 -21.39 -11.39
N GLY A 190 17.78 -21.58 -11.58
CA GLY A 190 17.08 -22.82 -11.24
C GLY A 190 16.00 -22.61 -10.20
N GLU A 191 15.74 -23.65 -9.41
CA GLU A 191 14.57 -23.75 -8.54
C GLU A 191 14.92 -23.97 -7.07
N GLY A 192 16.18 -24.26 -6.76
CA GLY A 192 16.61 -24.54 -5.39
C GLY A 192 16.86 -23.30 -4.54
N LYS A 193 17.60 -23.49 -3.45
CA LYS A 193 17.82 -22.48 -2.42
C LYS A 193 19.29 -22.31 -2.07
N ILE A 194 19.65 -21.10 -1.67
CA ILE A 194 20.99 -20.77 -1.19
C ILE A 194 20.88 -20.19 0.22
N LEU A 195 21.50 -20.84 1.19
CA LEU A 195 21.73 -20.28 2.51
C LEU A 195 22.94 -19.34 2.43
N THR A 196 22.76 -18.09 2.81
CA THR A 196 23.82 -17.09 2.77
C THR A 196 23.93 -16.40 4.12
N ARG A 197 25.14 -16.39 4.69
CA ARG A 197 25.45 -15.54 5.84
C ARG A 197 26.00 -14.22 5.36
N ASP A 198 25.36 -13.12 5.74
CA ASP A 198 25.82 -11.78 5.39
C ASP A 198 27.11 -11.39 6.14
N PRO A 199 27.78 -10.27 5.75
CA PRO A 199 28.99 -9.79 6.42
C PRO A 199 28.82 -9.42 7.90
N TRP A 200 27.58 -9.22 8.37
CA TRP A 200 27.26 -8.82 9.74
C TRP A 200 26.86 -10.00 10.63
N GLY A 201 26.81 -11.21 10.08
CA GLY A 201 26.62 -12.47 10.80
C GLY A 201 25.20 -13.02 10.79
N PHE A 202 24.26 -12.46 10.01
CA PHE A 202 22.90 -12.99 9.92
C PHE A 202 22.76 -13.97 8.74
N ASP A 203 22.07 -15.09 8.98
CA ASP A 203 21.74 -16.06 7.94
C ASP A 203 20.43 -15.69 7.24
N HIS A 204 20.45 -15.76 5.92
CA HIS A 204 19.31 -15.53 5.04
C HIS A 204 19.12 -16.71 4.10
N GLU A 205 17.88 -16.93 3.69
CA GLU A 205 17.55 -17.85 2.59
C GLU A 205 17.35 -17.03 1.31
N PHE A 206 18.08 -17.40 0.26
CA PHE A 206 17.90 -16.86 -1.08
C PHE A 206 17.25 -17.92 -1.97
N ASP A 207 16.07 -17.61 -2.47
CA ASP A 207 15.25 -18.46 -3.33
C ASP A 207 15.61 -18.22 -4.80
N VAL A 208 16.32 -19.18 -5.41
CA VAL A 208 16.82 -19.06 -6.79
C VAL A 208 15.65 -19.05 -7.78
N SER A 209 14.58 -19.80 -7.48
CA SER A 209 13.35 -19.83 -8.29
C SER A 209 12.72 -18.45 -8.38
N LYS A 210 12.52 -17.78 -7.24
CA LYS A 210 11.97 -16.41 -7.20
C LYS A 210 12.90 -15.42 -7.86
N SER A 211 14.21 -15.53 -7.67
CA SER A 211 15.18 -14.68 -8.38
C SER A 211 15.05 -14.80 -9.91
N CYS A 212 14.73 -16.01 -10.41
CA CYS A 212 14.55 -16.27 -11.83
C CYS A 212 13.16 -15.85 -12.36
N LYS A 213 12.10 -16.18 -11.63
CA LYS A 213 10.69 -16.16 -12.09
C LYS A 213 9.87 -15.00 -11.52
N GLY A 214 10.34 -14.38 -10.45
CA GLY A 214 9.68 -13.27 -9.75
C GLY A 214 8.85 -13.67 -8.54
N SER A 215 8.40 -12.66 -7.80
CA SER A 215 7.51 -12.82 -6.65
C SER A 215 6.09 -13.22 -7.07
N LEU A 216 5.41 -14.01 -6.23
CA LEU A 216 4.03 -14.46 -6.49
C LEU A 216 3.02 -13.30 -6.43
N PHE A 217 3.25 -12.34 -5.54
CA PHE A 217 2.41 -11.16 -5.37
C PHE A 217 3.20 -9.90 -5.74
N THR A 218 2.48 -8.89 -6.25
CA THR A 218 3.02 -7.55 -6.48
C THR A 218 3.09 -6.75 -5.17
N VAL A 219 3.70 -5.56 -5.20
CA VAL A 219 3.76 -4.66 -4.04
C VAL A 219 2.36 -4.33 -3.53
N ARG A 220 1.43 -3.95 -4.43
CA ARG A 220 0.03 -3.70 -4.07
C ARG A 220 -0.60 -4.95 -3.47
N GLY A 221 -0.35 -6.13 -4.04
CA GLY A 221 -0.87 -7.40 -3.53
C GLY A 221 -0.44 -7.70 -2.10
N VAL A 222 0.85 -7.52 -1.77
CA VAL A 222 1.37 -7.73 -0.41
C VAL A 222 0.82 -6.69 0.57
N ILE A 223 0.75 -5.41 0.17
CA ILE A 223 0.16 -4.35 1.00
C ILE A 223 -1.33 -4.64 1.27
N HIS A 224 -2.08 -5.10 0.27
CA HIS A 224 -3.50 -5.43 0.40
C HIS A 224 -3.74 -6.63 1.32
N GLN A 225 -2.83 -7.61 1.34
CA GLN A 225 -2.85 -8.69 2.35
C GLN A 225 -2.69 -8.10 3.76
N GLY A 226 -1.76 -7.17 3.96
CA GLY A 226 -1.61 -6.45 5.23
C GLY A 226 -2.88 -5.67 5.64
N MET A 227 -3.52 -5.00 4.68
CA MET A 227 -4.79 -4.29 4.90
C MET A 227 -5.90 -5.24 5.35
N GLU A 228 -6.05 -6.39 4.69
CA GLU A 228 -7.07 -7.40 5.02
C GLU A 228 -6.86 -8.01 6.40
N LYS A 229 -5.59 -8.22 6.79
CA LYS A 229 -5.22 -8.76 8.11
C LYS A 229 -5.35 -7.76 9.25
N LYS A 230 -5.67 -6.49 8.99
CA LYS A 230 -6.03 -5.49 10.01
C LYS A 230 -5.06 -5.44 11.19
N GLY A 231 -3.76 -5.42 10.89
CA GLY A 231 -2.69 -5.33 11.90
C GLY A 231 -2.31 -6.65 12.57
N ALA A 232 -2.95 -7.77 12.26
CA ALA A 232 -2.52 -9.11 12.68
C ALA A 232 -1.25 -9.59 11.94
N GLN A 233 -1.02 -9.07 10.73
CA GLN A 233 0.21 -9.25 9.97
C GLN A 233 0.90 -7.90 9.83
N GLN A 234 2.19 -7.85 10.15
CA GLN A 234 3.05 -6.71 9.87
C GLN A 234 3.61 -6.84 8.45
N VAL A 235 3.63 -5.74 7.71
CA VAL A 235 4.21 -5.67 6.36
C VAL A 235 5.30 -4.61 6.36
N SER A 236 6.51 -5.03 6.03
CA SER A 236 7.67 -4.17 5.84
C SER A 236 7.78 -3.70 4.39
N ILE A 237 7.92 -2.40 4.22
CA ILE A 237 8.08 -1.73 2.94
C ILE A 237 9.47 -1.11 2.97
N GLY A 238 10.37 -1.58 2.13
CA GLY A 238 11.68 -0.99 1.91
C GLY A 238 11.68 -0.06 0.71
N VAL A 239 12.56 0.93 0.73
CA VAL A 239 12.85 1.73 -0.46
C VAL A 239 14.35 1.94 -0.61
N ILE A 240 14.84 1.75 -1.84
CA ILE A 240 16.17 2.18 -2.28
C ILE A 240 15.96 3.35 -3.24
N GLY A 241 16.72 4.43 -3.05
CA GLY A 241 16.48 5.69 -3.76
C GLY A 241 17.67 6.63 -3.72
N ASP A 242 17.54 7.73 -4.45
CA ASP A 242 18.52 8.82 -4.50
C ASP A 242 18.12 10.00 -3.57
N SER A 243 18.53 11.22 -3.90
CA SER A 243 18.32 12.42 -3.07
C SER A 243 16.85 12.75 -2.86
N ILE A 244 15.98 12.48 -3.83
CA ILE A 244 14.56 12.80 -3.73
C ILE A 244 13.90 11.93 -2.66
N THR A 245 14.24 10.64 -2.62
CA THR A 245 13.68 9.68 -1.66
C THR A 245 14.37 9.69 -0.30
N ASP A 246 15.66 10.05 -0.24
CA ASP A 246 16.35 10.36 1.04
C ASP A 246 15.52 11.41 1.81
N GLY A 247 15.05 12.41 1.09
CA GLY A 247 14.06 13.36 1.60
C GLY A 247 14.48 14.82 1.45
N ALA A 248 15.36 15.13 0.51
CA ALA A 248 15.63 16.52 0.12
C ALA A 248 14.46 17.01 -0.77
N TRP A 249 13.63 17.99 -0.40
CA TRP A 249 13.60 18.78 0.85
C TRP A 249 12.23 18.67 1.51
N GLY A 250 11.96 17.54 2.17
CA GLY A 250 10.74 17.27 2.92
C GLY A 250 10.62 18.10 4.21
N LYS A 251 11.77 18.52 4.72
CA LYS A 251 11.93 19.51 5.80
C LYS A 251 13.26 20.23 5.59
N GLN A 252 13.40 21.44 6.11
CA GLN A 252 14.61 22.25 5.98
C GLN A 252 15.75 21.72 6.86
N THR A 253 15.42 21.00 7.94
CA THR A 253 16.39 20.30 8.82
C THR A 253 16.71 18.89 8.33
N TRP A 254 16.46 18.57 7.06
CA TRP A 254 16.78 17.27 6.48
C TRP A 254 18.29 17.00 6.58
N THR A 255 18.63 15.74 6.86
CA THR A 255 20.00 15.26 6.86
C THR A 255 20.10 13.98 6.05
N ILE A 256 21.19 13.85 5.31
CA ILE A 256 21.50 12.66 4.50
C ILE A 256 21.53 11.39 5.38
N ASN A 257 21.11 10.27 4.81
CA ASN A 257 21.21 8.96 5.45
C ASN A 257 22.68 8.64 5.85
N PRO A 258 22.96 8.18 7.09
CA PRO A 258 24.33 7.92 7.53
C PRO A 258 25.05 6.92 6.64
N ASN A 259 26.29 7.26 6.26
CA ASN A 259 27.09 6.51 5.30
C ASN A 259 28.57 6.48 5.73
N SER A 260 29.34 5.58 5.13
CA SER A 260 30.72 5.26 5.52
C SER A 260 31.74 6.36 5.25
N GLY A 261 31.39 7.44 4.54
CA GLY A 261 32.30 8.53 4.19
C GLY A 261 33.45 8.16 3.24
N GLY A 262 33.66 6.87 2.94
CA GLY A 262 34.64 6.36 1.97
C GLY A 262 34.19 6.52 0.51
N THR A 263 34.96 5.99 -0.44
CA THR A 263 34.73 6.16 -1.90
C THR A 263 33.35 5.66 -2.34
N GLU A 264 32.93 4.48 -1.86
CA GLU A 264 31.67 3.83 -2.22
C GLU A 264 30.47 4.44 -1.48
N ARG A 265 30.71 5.17 -0.38
CA ARG A 265 29.69 5.84 0.45
C ARG A 265 28.46 4.96 0.76
N ASN A 266 28.69 3.68 1.07
CA ASN A 266 27.64 2.75 1.49
C ASN A 266 27.00 3.21 2.81
N LEU A 267 25.75 2.85 3.03
CA LEU A 267 25.06 3.05 4.30
C LEU A 267 25.86 2.40 5.44
N SER A 268 25.95 3.10 6.57
CA SER A 268 26.80 2.68 7.69
C SER A 268 26.03 2.39 8.98
N SER A 269 24.73 2.67 8.99
CA SER A 269 23.89 2.50 10.18
C SER A 269 23.65 1.05 10.54
N THR A 270 23.87 0.71 11.81
CA THR A 270 23.51 -0.60 12.39
C THR A 270 22.18 -0.59 13.14
N ASN A 271 21.64 0.59 13.48
CA ASN A 271 20.34 0.74 14.15
C ASN A 271 19.80 2.16 13.94
N TYR A 272 19.25 2.44 12.76
CA TYR A 272 18.76 3.79 12.41
C TYR A 272 17.54 3.70 11.51
N ASN A 273 16.42 4.31 11.92
CA ASN A 273 15.28 4.49 11.04
C ASN A 273 15.29 5.90 10.43
N HIS A 274 15.62 5.99 9.14
CA HIS A 274 15.69 7.26 8.45
C HIS A 274 14.33 8.00 8.38
N SER A 275 13.21 7.28 8.29
CA SER A 275 11.83 7.83 8.30
C SER A 275 11.40 8.44 9.64
N ASP A 276 12.19 8.23 10.70
CA ASP A 276 12.02 8.85 12.01
C ASP A 276 13.08 9.93 12.29
N ASN A 277 14.06 10.08 11.40
CA ASN A 277 15.23 10.94 11.59
C ASN A 277 15.43 11.90 10.41
N GLY A 278 16.52 11.77 9.64
CA GLY A 278 16.91 12.71 8.57
C GLY A 278 15.83 12.83 7.50
N GLY A 279 15.31 11.70 7.03
CA GLY A 279 14.26 11.58 6.03
C GLY A 279 12.84 11.53 6.60
N SER A 280 12.60 12.10 7.78
CA SER A 280 11.32 11.94 8.48
C SER A 280 10.10 12.55 7.79
N HIS A 281 10.34 13.38 6.77
CA HIS A 281 9.35 14.03 5.91
C HIS A 281 9.64 13.75 4.42
N SER A 282 10.38 12.69 4.11
CA SER A 282 10.45 12.17 2.74
C SER A 282 9.06 11.76 2.25
N TRP A 283 8.83 11.75 0.95
CA TRP A 283 7.59 11.24 0.36
C TRP A 283 7.26 9.83 0.86
N PHE A 284 8.29 9.02 1.08
CA PHE A 284 8.16 7.67 1.59
C PHE A 284 7.65 7.64 3.04
N ALA A 285 8.16 8.53 3.91
CA ALA A 285 7.67 8.68 5.27
C ALA A 285 6.20 9.16 5.30
N HIS A 286 5.82 10.09 4.42
CA HIS A 286 4.42 10.52 4.28
C HIS A 286 3.53 9.38 3.77
N PHE A 287 3.96 8.62 2.76
CA PHE A 287 3.25 7.47 2.22
C PHE A 287 2.95 6.44 3.32
N VAL A 288 3.96 5.93 4.01
CA VAL A 288 3.81 4.90 5.05
C VAL A 288 2.93 5.41 6.21
N TYR A 289 3.06 6.69 6.58
CA TYR A 289 2.21 7.30 7.58
C TYR A 289 0.74 7.31 7.14
N THR A 290 0.43 7.80 5.94
CA THR A 290 -0.94 7.84 5.42
C THR A 290 -1.53 6.46 5.15
N LEU A 291 -0.70 5.46 4.84
CA LEU A 291 -1.12 4.08 4.69
C LEU A 291 -1.57 3.50 6.04
N ASN A 292 -0.84 3.76 7.12
CA ASN A 292 -1.26 3.39 8.47
C ASN A 292 -2.49 4.19 8.95
N MET A 293 -2.64 5.45 8.57
CA MET A 293 -3.89 6.19 8.80
C MET A 293 -5.08 5.59 8.03
N THR A 294 -4.82 4.88 6.91
CA THR A 294 -5.89 4.23 6.14
C THR A 294 -6.34 2.94 6.83
N ILE A 295 -5.41 2.14 7.37
CA ILE A 295 -5.75 0.90 8.08
C ILE A 295 -6.32 1.15 9.48
N SER A 296 -6.08 2.33 10.08
CA SER A 296 -6.52 2.65 11.44
C SER A 296 -8.03 2.51 11.65
N ARG A 297 -8.81 2.66 10.57
CA ARG A 297 -10.26 2.42 10.51
C ARG A 297 -10.70 1.08 11.11
N TRP A 298 -9.83 0.07 11.05
CA TRP A 298 -10.13 -1.29 11.49
C TRP A 298 -9.30 -1.76 12.69
N THR A 299 -8.23 -1.05 13.04
CA THR A 299 -7.26 -1.52 14.03
C THR A 299 -6.43 -0.38 14.59
N SER A 300 -6.14 -0.41 15.89
CA SER A 300 -5.21 0.53 16.52
C SER A 300 -3.74 0.12 16.36
N ASN A 301 -3.46 -1.08 15.84
CA ASN A 301 -2.10 -1.57 15.63
C ASN A 301 -1.58 -1.17 14.24
N PRO A 302 -0.56 -0.30 14.12
CA PRO A 302 0.05 0.00 12.83
C PRO A 302 0.52 -1.29 12.15
N ALA A 303 0.16 -1.49 10.88
CA ALA A 303 0.49 -2.71 10.15
C ALA A 303 1.70 -2.55 9.22
N PHE A 304 2.03 -1.32 8.83
CA PHE A 304 3.05 -1.06 7.80
C PHE A 304 4.28 -0.39 8.39
N LYS A 305 5.45 -0.99 8.16
CA LYS A 305 6.76 -0.47 8.60
C LYS A 305 7.56 0.02 7.41
N GLY A 306 8.04 1.26 7.46
CA GLY A 306 8.80 1.88 6.36
C GLY A 306 10.30 1.89 6.61
N TYR A 307 11.07 1.26 5.71
CA TYR A 307 12.53 1.14 5.77
C TYR A 307 13.17 1.94 4.62
N ASN A 308 13.62 3.17 4.91
CA ASN A 308 14.16 4.08 3.90
C ASN A 308 15.70 3.96 3.80
N CYS A 309 16.16 3.24 2.78
CA CYS A 309 17.56 3.07 2.43
C CYS A 309 17.97 3.95 1.23
N ALA A 310 17.34 5.11 1.06
CA ALA A 310 17.75 6.09 0.07
C ALA A 310 18.89 6.97 0.59
N LYS A 311 19.69 7.49 -0.34
CA LYS A 311 20.81 8.38 -0.04
C LYS A 311 21.02 9.42 -1.14
N SER A 312 21.22 10.67 -0.74
CA SER A 312 21.57 11.76 -1.64
C SER A 312 22.88 11.50 -2.41
N GLY A 313 22.83 11.74 -3.72
CA GLY A 313 23.90 11.51 -4.68
C GLY A 313 24.19 10.04 -5.00
N ALA A 314 23.36 9.09 -4.54
CA ALA A 314 23.50 7.69 -4.91
C ALA A 314 23.07 7.44 -6.37
N LYS A 315 23.69 6.44 -7.00
CA LYS A 315 23.47 6.04 -8.39
C LYS A 315 23.19 4.56 -8.47
N LEU A 316 22.44 4.13 -9.47
CA LEU A 316 22.31 2.71 -9.74
C LEU A 316 23.44 2.22 -10.65
N THR A 317 24.00 3.09 -11.51
CA THR A 317 25.06 2.73 -12.46
C THR A 317 26.41 2.39 -11.84
N ASP A 318 26.69 2.83 -10.61
CA ASP A 318 27.94 2.52 -9.88
C ASP A 318 27.80 1.31 -8.93
N GLY A 319 26.68 0.61 -9.03
CA GLY A 319 26.32 -0.52 -8.19
C GLY A 319 25.90 -0.15 -6.77
N TRP A 320 25.77 1.14 -6.42
CA TRP A 320 25.42 1.55 -5.06
C TRP A 320 24.08 0.96 -4.63
N GLY A 321 23.02 1.08 -5.44
CA GLY A 321 21.71 0.52 -5.11
C GLY A 321 21.74 -0.99 -4.87
N TYR A 322 22.51 -1.72 -5.67
CA TYR A 322 22.66 -3.17 -5.57
C TYR A 322 23.35 -3.61 -4.27
N ARG A 323 24.48 -2.96 -3.91
CA ARG A 323 25.20 -3.23 -2.67
C ARG A 323 24.41 -2.78 -1.44
N ASN A 324 23.74 -1.64 -1.53
CA ASN A 324 23.07 -1.02 -0.38
C ASN A 324 21.69 -1.61 -0.08
N PHE A 325 21.23 -2.58 -0.85
CA PHE A 325 20.22 -3.53 -0.39
C PHE A 325 20.68 -4.20 0.92
N ASP A 326 21.90 -4.75 0.93
CA ASP A 326 22.46 -5.52 2.04
C ASP A 326 22.87 -4.57 3.18
N TYR A 327 23.66 -3.53 2.88
CA TYR A 327 24.06 -2.52 3.88
C TYR A 327 22.85 -1.81 4.50
N GLY A 328 21.77 -1.62 3.74
CA GLY A 328 20.57 -0.94 4.19
C GLY A 328 19.70 -1.82 5.09
N PHE A 329 19.42 -3.06 4.66
CA PHE A 329 18.44 -3.93 5.30
C PHE A 329 19.07 -4.95 6.26
N PHE A 330 20.16 -5.60 5.87
CA PHE A 330 20.76 -6.69 6.66
C PHE A 330 21.63 -6.18 7.81
N GLN A 331 22.37 -5.09 7.59
CA GLN A 331 23.16 -4.46 8.66
C GLN A 331 22.31 -3.80 9.74
N ASN A 332 21.10 -3.35 9.40
CA ASN A 332 20.34 -2.40 10.21
C ASN A 332 19.26 -3.07 11.07
N ALA A 333 19.51 -3.12 12.38
CA ALA A 333 18.59 -3.68 13.36
C ALA A 333 17.25 -2.93 13.46
N ALA A 334 17.22 -1.63 13.13
CA ALA A 334 15.96 -0.88 13.07
C ALA A 334 15.02 -1.41 11.97
N TYR A 335 15.60 -2.06 10.96
CA TYR A 335 14.90 -2.68 9.82
C TYR A 335 14.82 -4.21 9.95
N GLY A 336 15.17 -4.74 11.12
CA GLY A 336 15.03 -6.15 11.45
C GLY A 336 16.17 -7.05 10.96
N ASN A 337 17.27 -6.48 10.45
CA ASN A 337 18.40 -7.23 9.89
C ASN A 337 17.96 -8.24 8.82
N THR A 338 16.95 -7.91 8.01
CA THR A 338 16.36 -8.82 7.02
C THR A 338 15.75 -8.04 5.87
N ALA A 339 15.52 -8.70 4.74
CA ALA A 339 14.92 -8.09 3.57
C ALA A 339 13.46 -7.68 3.86
N PRO A 340 12.98 -6.57 3.29
CA PRO A 340 11.58 -6.16 3.46
C PRO A 340 10.63 -7.06 2.65
N ASP A 341 9.36 -7.13 3.01
CA ASP A 341 8.34 -7.87 2.26
C ASP A 341 8.10 -7.27 0.86
N THR A 342 8.28 -5.95 0.75
CA THR A 342 8.18 -5.21 -0.51
C THR A 342 9.36 -4.25 -0.64
N LEU A 343 9.92 -4.13 -1.84
CA LEU A 343 10.96 -3.17 -2.18
C LEU A 343 10.48 -2.20 -3.26
N LEU A 344 10.55 -0.91 -2.95
CA LEU A 344 10.41 0.17 -3.90
C LEU A 344 11.79 0.61 -4.41
N ILE A 345 11.98 0.66 -5.72
CA ILE A 345 13.20 1.16 -6.36
C ILE A 345 12.88 2.51 -6.99
N SER A 346 13.38 3.58 -6.38
CA SER A 346 13.08 4.97 -6.73
C SER A 346 14.30 5.76 -7.25
N MET A 347 15.39 5.06 -7.55
CA MET A 347 16.59 5.66 -8.15
C MET A 347 16.36 6.02 -9.61
N GLY A 348 17.00 7.09 -10.07
CA GLY A 348 17.24 7.32 -11.50
C GLY A 348 17.61 8.74 -11.89
N TRP A 349 17.45 9.70 -10.99
CA TRP A 349 17.73 11.11 -11.31
C TRP A 349 19.21 11.39 -11.56
N ASN A 350 20.09 10.67 -10.86
CA ASN A 350 21.55 10.83 -10.92
C ASN A 350 22.21 10.04 -12.07
N ASP A 351 21.45 9.23 -12.80
CA ASP A 351 21.94 8.24 -13.78
C ASP A 351 21.65 8.66 -15.24
N VAL A 352 21.69 9.96 -15.57
CA VAL A 352 21.34 10.42 -16.93
C VAL A 352 22.50 10.68 -17.88
N ASP A 353 23.68 11.01 -17.36
CA ASP A 353 24.78 11.50 -18.19
C ASP A 353 25.56 10.33 -18.80
N GLY A 354 25.56 10.24 -20.14
CA GLY A 354 26.36 9.24 -20.89
C GLY A 354 25.88 7.79 -20.73
N VAL A 355 24.63 7.58 -20.34
CA VAL A 355 24.13 6.25 -20.00
C VAL A 355 23.77 5.41 -21.23
N ASN A 356 24.30 4.19 -21.25
CA ASN A 356 23.84 3.13 -22.14
C ASN A 356 22.55 2.51 -21.57
N PHE A 357 21.47 2.55 -22.34
CA PHE A 357 20.15 2.06 -21.90
C PHE A 357 20.15 0.57 -21.53
N GLU A 358 20.89 -0.28 -22.25
CA GLU A 358 20.95 -1.72 -21.98
C GLU A 358 21.70 -1.99 -20.67
N SER A 359 22.85 -1.34 -20.46
CA SER A 359 23.60 -1.46 -19.20
C SER A 359 22.80 -0.94 -18.01
N TYR A 360 22.02 0.12 -18.19
CA TYR A 360 21.19 0.65 -17.11
C TYR A 360 19.99 -0.24 -16.79
N LEU A 361 19.36 -0.80 -17.82
CA LEU A 361 18.33 -1.82 -17.68
C LEU A 361 18.88 -3.07 -16.96
N ASP A 362 20.12 -3.47 -17.25
CA ASP A 362 20.80 -4.58 -16.58
C ASP A 362 21.01 -4.34 -15.08
N ASN A 363 21.41 -3.12 -14.69
CA ASN A 363 21.56 -2.77 -13.26
C ASN A 363 20.23 -2.90 -12.49
N PHE A 364 19.11 -2.51 -13.12
CA PHE A 364 17.79 -2.74 -12.53
C PHE A 364 17.44 -4.22 -12.48
N ASP A 365 17.71 -4.98 -13.55
CA ASP A 365 17.50 -6.42 -13.59
C ASP A 365 18.22 -7.13 -12.43
N ALA A 366 19.49 -6.81 -12.21
CA ALA A 366 20.28 -7.34 -11.10
C ALA A 366 19.61 -7.08 -9.75
N LEU A 367 19.25 -5.82 -9.47
CA LEU A 367 18.61 -5.46 -8.19
C LEU A 367 17.22 -6.10 -8.03
N ILE A 368 16.40 -6.17 -9.09
CA ILE A 368 15.09 -6.83 -9.08
C ILE A 368 15.26 -8.31 -8.71
N ARG A 369 16.17 -9.02 -9.38
CA ARG A 369 16.42 -10.45 -9.16
C ARG A 369 17.00 -10.73 -7.77
N LYS A 370 17.85 -9.86 -7.25
CA LYS A 370 18.32 -9.91 -5.86
C LYS A 370 17.17 -9.79 -4.88
N SER A 371 16.34 -8.77 -5.06
CA SER A 371 15.19 -8.50 -4.19
C SER A 371 14.20 -9.67 -4.18
N TRP A 372 13.88 -10.21 -5.36
CA TRP A 372 13.00 -11.38 -5.47
C TRP A 372 13.57 -12.63 -4.81
N GLY A 373 14.88 -12.89 -4.97
CA GLY A 373 15.51 -14.04 -4.33
C GLY A 373 15.48 -13.96 -2.80
N TYR A 374 15.59 -12.75 -2.24
CA TYR A 374 15.37 -12.53 -0.81
C TYR A 374 13.89 -12.41 -0.39
N GLY A 375 12.96 -12.66 -1.31
CA GLY A 375 11.52 -12.74 -1.02
C GLY A 375 10.74 -11.44 -1.14
N CYS A 376 11.36 -10.32 -1.52
CA CYS A 376 10.65 -9.06 -1.73
C CYS A 376 9.73 -9.14 -2.94
N SER A 377 8.54 -8.53 -2.89
CA SER A 377 7.89 -8.03 -4.11
C SER A 377 8.53 -6.71 -4.54
N VAL A 378 8.51 -6.37 -5.83
CA VAL A 378 9.27 -5.21 -6.35
C VAL A 378 8.37 -4.20 -7.06
N GLY A 379 8.56 -2.92 -6.76
CA GLY A 379 7.89 -1.79 -7.40
C GLY A 379 8.91 -0.75 -7.89
N LEU A 380 8.75 -0.30 -9.13
CA LEU A 380 9.58 0.75 -9.73
C LEU A 380 8.85 2.08 -9.59
N VAL A 381 9.53 3.08 -9.01
CA VAL A 381 8.91 4.38 -8.70
C VAL A 381 9.63 5.48 -9.46
N THR A 382 8.90 6.27 -10.24
CA THR A 382 9.39 7.54 -10.79
C THR A 382 8.88 8.68 -9.91
N CYS A 383 9.77 9.29 -9.13
CA CYS A 383 9.40 10.35 -8.18
C CYS A 383 9.11 11.70 -8.87
N ASN A 384 9.85 12.03 -9.93
CA ASN A 384 9.84 13.36 -10.53
C ASN A 384 9.95 13.27 -12.06
N MET A 385 9.24 14.16 -12.76
CA MET A 385 9.20 14.27 -14.23
C MET A 385 9.38 15.71 -14.73
N ASN A 386 10.03 16.56 -13.93
CA ASN A 386 10.20 17.98 -14.25
C ASN A 386 11.36 18.24 -15.24
N ASP A 387 12.22 17.25 -15.51
CA ASP A 387 13.26 17.33 -16.55
C ASP A 387 12.95 16.42 -17.74
N SER A 388 13.15 16.93 -18.94
CA SER A 388 12.86 16.21 -20.19
C SER A 388 13.70 14.96 -20.39
N SER A 389 15.00 15.02 -20.10
CA SER A 389 15.94 13.92 -20.33
C SER A 389 15.75 12.82 -19.29
N ARG A 390 15.61 13.20 -18.00
CA ARG A 390 15.28 12.24 -16.92
C ARG A 390 13.94 11.55 -17.21
N SER A 391 12.91 12.30 -17.59
CA SER A 391 11.59 11.72 -17.89
C SER A 391 11.63 10.71 -19.04
N GLY A 392 12.40 11.01 -20.10
CA GLY A 392 12.63 10.10 -21.21
C GLY A 392 13.34 8.82 -20.79
N LEU A 393 14.41 8.93 -20.00
CA LEU A 393 15.17 7.78 -19.47
C LEU A 393 14.32 6.90 -18.56
N GLU A 394 13.66 7.51 -17.57
CA GLU A 394 12.75 6.87 -16.62
C GLU A 394 11.64 6.10 -17.35
N GLY A 395 11.02 6.73 -18.36
CA GLY A 395 10.00 6.12 -19.19
C GLY A 395 10.52 4.95 -20.01
N ALA A 396 11.69 5.08 -20.65
CA ALA A 396 12.29 4.02 -21.46
C ALA A 396 12.71 2.81 -20.63
N ILE A 397 13.16 3.00 -19.39
CA ILE A 397 13.74 1.94 -18.56
C ILE A 397 12.67 1.29 -17.68
N LYS A 398 12.04 2.05 -16.79
CA LYS A 398 11.16 1.48 -15.75
C LYS A 398 9.87 0.91 -16.34
N ARG A 399 9.30 1.55 -17.38
CA ARG A 399 8.11 1.01 -18.05
C ARG A 399 8.44 -0.26 -18.85
N THR A 400 9.60 -0.31 -19.49
CA THR A 400 10.06 -1.53 -20.18
C THR A 400 10.24 -2.69 -19.19
N LEU A 401 10.89 -2.45 -18.04
CA LEU A 401 11.05 -3.46 -17.00
C LEU A 401 9.72 -3.95 -16.43
N ALA A 402 8.78 -3.06 -16.13
CA ALA A 402 7.44 -3.43 -15.67
C ALA A 402 6.66 -4.23 -16.73
N SER A 403 6.86 -3.95 -18.02
CA SER A 403 6.25 -4.75 -19.09
C SER A 403 6.91 -6.12 -19.27
N LYS A 404 8.23 -6.21 -19.03
CA LYS A 404 9.02 -7.44 -19.13
C LYS A 404 8.72 -8.39 -17.96
N TYR A 405 8.44 -7.84 -16.79
CA TYR A 405 8.24 -8.59 -15.55
C TYR A 405 6.85 -8.34 -14.96
N PRO A 406 5.86 -9.22 -15.25
CA PRO A 406 4.48 -9.05 -14.78
C PRO A 406 4.31 -8.92 -13.25
N GLY A 407 5.27 -9.45 -12.46
CA GLY A 407 5.30 -9.32 -11.01
C GLY A 407 5.89 -7.99 -10.48
N VAL A 408 6.37 -7.11 -11.37
CA VAL A 408 6.92 -5.78 -11.02
C VAL A 408 5.91 -4.70 -11.37
N GLU A 409 5.54 -3.88 -10.39
CA GLU A 409 4.65 -2.74 -10.62
C GLU A 409 5.43 -1.46 -10.95
N TYR A 410 4.80 -0.56 -11.70
CA TYR A 410 5.31 0.77 -11.98
C TYR A 410 4.40 1.85 -11.35
N PHE A 411 5.01 2.75 -10.59
CA PHE A 411 4.35 3.84 -9.88
C PHE A 411 4.88 5.20 -10.37
N ASP A 412 3.98 6.03 -10.90
CA ASP A 412 4.31 7.36 -11.44
C ASP A 412 3.85 8.45 -10.46
N LEU A 413 4.77 8.94 -9.64
CA LEU A 413 4.52 10.06 -8.73
C LEU A 413 4.79 11.41 -9.40
N GLY A 414 5.69 11.42 -10.39
CA GLY A 414 6.14 12.62 -11.09
C GLY A 414 5.01 13.32 -11.84
N THR A 415 4.09 12.58 -12.46
CA THR A 415 2.91 13.17 -13.12
C THR A 415 2.01 13.92 -12.13
N TYR A 416 1.79 13.37 -10.93
CA TYR A 416 1.02 14.03 -9.88
C TYR A 416 1.75 15.29 -9.38
N LEU A 417 3.03 15.16 -9.06
CA LEU A 417 3.87 16.27 -8.61
C LEU A 417 3.86 17.43 -9.62
N ARG A 418 4.02 17.13 -10.91
CA ARG A 418 4.00 18.13 -11.98
C ARG A 418 2.67 18.87 -12.01
N LYS A 419 1.54 18.14 -12.04
CA LYS A 419 0.19 18.73 -12.05
C LYS A 419 -0.05 19.64 -10.84
N ARG A 420 0.44 19.22 -9.66
CA ARG A 420 0.32 19.97 -8.40
C ARG A 420 1.19 21.21 -8.36
N GLY A 421 2.46 21.07 -8.74
CA GLY A 421 3.41 22.17 -8.82
C GLY A 421 3.02 23.23 -9.85
N SER A 422 2.20 22.88 -10.85
CA SER A 422 1.77 23.78 -11.93
C SER A 422 0.31 24.26 -11.85
N SER A 423 -0.46 23.89 -10.82
CA SER A 423 -1.89 24.25 -10.76
C SER A 423 -2.15 25.70 -10.34
N ASP A 424 -1.17 26.36 -9.73
CA ASP A 424 -1.20 27.77 -9.32
C ASP A 424 0.22 28.35 -9.37
N LEU A 425 0.40 29.60 -9.79
CA LEU A 425 1.72 30.25 -9.81
C LEU A 425 2.39 30.30 -8.43
N ARG A 426 1.60 30.33 -7.34
CA ARG A 426 2.11 30.24 -5.97
C ARG A 426 2.73 28.88 -5.67
N ASN A 427 2.26 27.81 -6.32
CA ASN A 427 2.82 26.47 -6.12
C ASN A 427 4.23 26.36 -6.67
N LEU A 428 4.59 27.14 -7.69
CA LEU A 428 5.97 27.19 -8.19
C LEU A 428 6.95 27.59 -7.07
N LYS A 429 6.60 28.61 -6.27
CA LYS A 429 7.36 28.97 -5.06
C LYS A 429 7.34 27.83 -4.03
N ASN A 430 6.14 27.40 -3.66
CA ASN A 430 5.96 26.51 -2.50
C ASN A 430 6.47 25.07 -2.72
N TYR A 431 6.69 24.66 -3.97
CA TYR A 431 7.14 23.31 -4.32
C TYR A 431 8.60 23.29 -4.77
N TYR A 432 9.13 24.39 -5.32
CA TYR A 432 10.43 24.37 -6.01
C TYR A 432 11.38 25.49 -5.60
N VAL A 433 11.04 26.38 -4.67
CA VAL A 433 11.97 27.40 -4.18
C VAL A 433 12.47 27.02 -2.79
N LYS A 434 13.79 26.84 -2.67
CA LYS A 434 14.47 26.53 -1.41
C LYS A 434 14.40 27.71 -0.44
N SER A 435 14.69 27.47 0.83
CA SER A 435 14.76 28.51 1.86
C SER A 435 15.81 29.60 1.58
N ASP A 436 16.84 29.30 0.80
CA ASP A 436 17.85 30.26 0.32
C ASP A 436 17.40 31.07 -0.92
N GLY A 437 16.18 30.85 -1.42
CA GLY A 437 15.62 31.51 -2.60
C GLY A 437 16.01 30.86 -3.94
N THR A 438 16.83 29.80 -3.93
CA THR A 438 17.24 29.10 -5.15
C THR A 438 16.09 28.28 -5.71
N PHE A 439 15.90 28.35 -7.03
CA PHE A 439 14.96 27.48 -7.74
C PHE A 439 15.55 26.08 -7.94
N ASP A 440 14.85 25.07 -7.46
CA ASP A 440 15.19 23.66 -7.52
C ASP A 440 13.93 22.83 -7.80
N TYR A 441 13.73 22.48 -9.07
CA TYR A 441 12.64 21.61 -9.51
C TYR A 441 12.97 20.11 -9.38
N THR A 442 14.21 19.77 -9.01
CA THR A 442 14.67 18.40 -8.80
C THR A 442 14.23 17.89 -7.43
N HIS A 443 14.43 18.72 -6.39
CA HIS A 443 14.18 18.37 -4.99
C HIS A 443 12.96 19.15 -4.46
N PRO A 444 11.74 18.58 -4.53
CA PRO A 444 10.55 19.28 -4.10
C PRO A 444 10.63 19.64 -2.61
N GLN A 445 10.09 20.81 -2.30
CA GLN A 445 9.93 21.34 -0.94
C GLN A 445 8.87 20.54 -0.15
N PRO A 446 8.62 20.82 1.15
CA PRO A 446 7.82 19.95 2.02
C PRO A 446 6.45 19.56 1.45
N LEU A 447 5.74 20.49 0.79
CA LEU A 447 4.46 20.18 0.13
C LEU A 447 4.61 19.19 -1.02
N GLY A 448 5.65 19.32 -1.85
CA GLY A 448 5.90 18.42 -2.96
C GLY A 448 6.27 17.01 -2.51
N GLN A 449 7.05 16.88 -1.43
CA GLN A 449 7.36 15.59 -0.81
C GLN A 449 6.10 14.90 -0.27
N ALA A 450 5.22 15.64 0.41
CA ALA A 450 3.96 15.10 0.88
C ALA A 450 3.00 14.71 -0.26
N ASP A 451 2.91 15.51 -1.32
CA ASP A 451 2.10 15.19 -2.51
C ASP A 451 2.63 13.94 -3.23
N MET A 452 3.95 13.75 -3.35
CA MET A 452 4.51 12.49 -3.88
C MET A 452 4.12 11.29 -3.00
N GLY A 453 4.14 11.45 -1.66
CA GLY A 453 3.67 10.42 -0.74
C GLY A 453 2.18 10.11 -0.90
N ASN A 454 1.36 11.14 -1.16
CA ASN A 454 -0.07 11.01 -1.44
C ASN A 454 -0.34 10.35 -2.80
N ALA A 455 0.49 10.63 -3.81
CA ALA A 455 0.42 9.95 -5.10
C ALA A 455 0.71 8.45 -4.93
N MET A 456 1.73 8.08 -4.13
CA MET A 456 2.02 6.67 -3.85
C MET A 456 0.86 6.00 -3.09
N LEU A 457 0.31 6.68 -2.07
CA LEU A 457 -0.87 6.20 -1.36
C LEU A 457 -2.02 5.93 -2.33
N TRP A 458 -2.29 6.88 -3.22
CA TRP A 458 -3.35 6.74 -4.21
C TRP A 458 -3.08 5.58 -5.17
N GLU A 459 -1.87 5.43 -5.71
CA GLU A 459 -1.55 4.31 -6.59
C GLU A 459 -1.72 2.94 -5.93
N VAL A 460 -1.50 2.84 -4.61
CA VAL A 460 -1.69 1.60 -3.84
C VAL A 460 -3.14 1.39 -3.44
N CYS A 461 -3.88 2.45 -3.09
CA CYS A 461 -5.20 2.37 -2.48
C CYS A 461 -6.38 2.68 -3.43
N LYS A 462 -6.12 3.16 -4.65
CA LYS A 462 -7.16 3.42 -5.66
C LYS A 462 -8.01 2.17 -5.89
N ASP A 463 -9.26 2.40 -6.24
CA ASP A 463 -10.32 1.39 -6.47
C ASP A 463 -10.74 0.59 -5.22
N THR A 464 -10.00 0.69 -4.12
CA THR A 464 -10.21 -0.15 -2.94
C THR A 464 -10.46 0.69 -1.69
N PHE A 465 -9.46 1.38 -1.16
CA PHE A 465 -9.50 1.93 0.20
C PHE A 465 -9.74 3.44 0.27
N ILE A 466 -9.63 4.14 -0.87
CA ILE A 466 -9.88 5.58 -0.96
C ILE A 466 -10.85 5.82 -2.11
N PRO A 467 -12.01 6.47 -1.88
CA PRO A 467 -12.93 6.82 -2.94
C PRO A 467 -12.37 8.00 -3.76
N SER A 468 -12.56 7.96 -5.08
CA SER A 468 -12.42 9.15 -5.93
C SER A 468 -13.76 9.86 -6.09
N VAL A 469 -13.70 11.17 -6.31
CA VAL A 469 -14.87 12.03 -6.48
C VAL A 469 -14.66 13.09 -7.56
N LYS A 470 -15.75 13.40 -8.26
CA LYS A 470 -15.94 14.51 -9.20
C LYS A 470 -17.05 15.45 -8.74
N PRO A 471 -17.12 16.69 -9.23
CA PRO A 471 -18.24 17.59 -8.93
C PRO A 471 -19.61 16.93 -9.16
N GLY A 472 -20.47 16.99 -8.15
CA GLY A 472 -21.79 16.36 -8.14
C GLY A 472 -21.85 14.98 -7.48
N GLU A 473 -20.70 14.39 -7.14
CA GLU A 473 -20.63 13.09 -6.45
C GLU A 473 -20.58 13.26 -4.92
N MET A 474 -20.93 12.18 -4.21
CA MET A 474 -20.92 12.14 -2.74
C MET A 474 -20.18 10.92 -2.20
N VAL A 475 -19.54 11.10 -1.04
CA VAL A 475 -19.10 10.00 -0.18
C VAL A 475 -20.12 9.86 0.94
N SER A 476 -21.01 8.88 0.82
CA SER A 476 -22.08 8.63 1.80
C SER A 476 -21.63 7.68 2.91
N TRP A 477 -22.49 7.50 3.90
CA TRP A 477 -22.31 6.55 5.00
C TRP A 477 -22.55 5.08 4.61
N ALA A 478 -22.86 4.77 3.35
CA ALA A 478 -23.09 3.39 2.90
C ALA A 478 -21.86 2.48 3.11
N ASN A 479 -20.65 3.05 3.01
CA ASN A 479 -19.38 2.36 3.21
C ASN A 479 -18.56 2.99 4.34
N ALA A 480 -19.25 3.40 5.42
CA ALA A 480 -18.63 4.06 6.55
C ALA A 480 -17.49 3.23 7.17
N ASP A 481 -17.71 1.93 7.35
CA ASP A 481 -16.69 0.96 7.82
C ASP A 481 -15.46 0.87 6.93
N LYS A 482 -15.59 1.21 5.63
CA LYS A 482 -14.49 1.15 4.68
C LYS A 482 -13.70 2.46 4.63
N PHE A 483 -14.38 3.59 4.68
CA PHE A 483 -13.80 4.90 4.35
C PHE A 483 -13.63 5.84 5.53
N TRP A 484 -14.29 5.59 6.65
CA TRP A 484 -14.21 6.42 7.83
C TRP A 484 -13.50 5.70 8.97
N ASP A 485 -12.81 6.49 9.80
CA ASP A 485 -12.37 6.11 11.14
C ASP A 485 -13.15 6.96 12.16
N CYS A 486 -13.33 6.46 13.39
CA CYS A 486 -13.93 7.21 14.49
C CYS A 486 -13.09 7.02 15.76
N VAL A 487 -12.30 8.02 16.12
CA VAL A 487 -11.32 7.92 17.20
C VAL A 487 -11.74 8.75 18.41
N GLY A 488 -11.78 8.12 19.59
CA GLY A 488 -11.95 8.80 20.88
C GLY A 488 -10.78 9.73 21.19
N ALA A 489 -11.07 11.00 21.48
CA ALA A 489 -10.06 12.03 21.70
C ALA A 489 -9.28 11.82 23.01
N SER A 490 -9.91 11.22 24.02
CA SER A 490 -9.29 10.96 25.33
C SER A 490 -8.74 9.55 25.39
N SER A 491 -9.48 8.56 24.88
CA SER A 491 -9.10 7.14 24.99
C SER A 491 -8.20 6.65 23.85
N GLY A 492 -8.22 7.30 22.69
CA GLY A 492 -7.62 6.77 21.46
C GLY A 492 -8.34 5.54 20.89
N THR A 493 -9.54 5.22 21.38
CA THR A 493 -10.31 4.05 20.93
C THR A 493 -10.84 4.26 19.52
N HIS A 494 -10.68 3.26 18.66
CA HIS A 494 -11.25 3.21 17.31
C HIS A 494 -12.63 2.54 17.35
N TYR A 495 -13.68 3.35 17.29
CA TYR A 495 -15.07 2.90 17.34
C TYR A 495 -15.54 2.38 15.99
N GLN A 496 -16.30 1.27 16.01
CA GLN A 496 -16.84 0.63 14.81
C GLN A 496 -18.24 1.17 14.49
N PHE A 497 -18.62 1.16 13.21
CA PHE A 497 -19.89 1.67 12.74
C PHE A 497 -20.98 0.58 12.65
N THR A 498 -22.23 0.97 12.93
CA THR A 498 -23.44 0.18 12.65
C THR A 498 -24.43 0.98 11.82
N TRP A 499 -25.36 0.31 11.13
CA TRP A 499 -26.37 0.95 10.27
C TRP A 499 -27.78 0.84 10.84
N GLU A 500 -28.27 1.95 11.38
CA GLU A 500 -29.57 2.02 12.02
C GLU A 500 -30.63 2.63 11.11
N ASN A 501 -31.90 2.32 11.40
CA ASN A 501 -33.03 2.94 10.73
C ASN A 501 -33.08 4.44 11.04
N ALA A 502 -33.08 5.26 10.00
CA ALA A 502 -33.31 6.69 10.09
C ALA A 502 -34.81 6.95 9.92
N ALA A 503 -35.47 7.42 10.99
CA ALA A 503 -36.89 7.76 10.97
C ALA A 503 -37.23 8.85 11.99
N GLY A 504 -38.43 9.42 11.88
CA GLY A 504 -38.98 10.37 12.85
C GLY A 504 -38.99 11.83 12.38
N THR A 505 -38.29 12.14 11.29
CA THR A 505 -38.44 13.40 10.54
C THR A 505 -38.59 13.10 9.04
N PRO A 506 -39.21 13.99 8.25
CA PRO A 506 -39.31 13.79 6.81
C PRO A 506 -37.95 13.56 6.12
N ALA A 507 -36.91 14.30 6.54
CA ALA A 507 -35.54 14.13 6.01
C ALA A 507 -34.96 12.75 6.35
N LEU A 508 -35.08 12.29 7.60
CA LEU A 508 -34.60 10.96 8.00
C LEU A 508 -35.33 9.84 7.28
N ASN A 509 -36.64 9.96 7.10
CA ASN A 509 -37.45 8.97 6.39
C ASN A 509 -36.98 8.79 4.93
N LYS A 510 -36.47 9.84 4.28
CA LYS A 510 -35.87 9.77 2.94
C LYS A 510 -34.52 9.05 2.93
N MET A 511 -33.72 9.21 3.99
CA MET A 511 -32.42 8.56 4.12
C MET A 511 -32.55 7.05 4.37
N SER A 512 -33.62 6.61 5.04
CA SER A 512 -33.94 5.23 5.42
C SER A 512 -32.95 4.58 6.41
N LYS A 513 -31.64 4.65 6.13
CA LYS A 513 -30.55 4.11 6.95
C LYS A 513 -29.44 5.14 7.10
N VAL A 514 -28.84 5.21 8.29
CA VAL A 514 -27.66 6.04 8.58
C VAL A 514 -26.62 5.21 9.33
N ALA A 515 -25.34 5.45 9.05
CA ALA A 515 -24.27 4.85 9.84
C ALA A 515 -24.00 5.68 11.10
N GLN A 516 -23.77 4.99 12.21
CA GLN A 516 -23.47 5.59 13.50
C GLN A 516 -22.41 4.78 14.25
N ALA A 517 -21.74 5.41 15.21
CA ALA A 517 -20.88 4.74 16.18
C ALA A 517 -21.38 5.03 17.59
N THR A 518 -21.51 3.98 18.41
CA THR A 518 -21.72 4.12 19.86
C THR A 518 -20.38 4.38 20.51
N VAL A 519 -20.27 5.47 21.25
CA VAL A 519 -19.01 6.01 21.77
C VAL A 519 -19.07 6.17 23.29
N SER A 520 -17.93 6.15 23.96
CA SER A 520 -17.85 6.05 25.43
C SER A 520 -18.01 7.39 26.15
N SER A 521 -18.94 8.24 25.71
CA SER A 521 -19.17 9.57 26.30
C SER A 521 -17.91 10.44 26.32
N GLU A 522 -17.24 10.55 25.17
CA GLU A 522 -16.04 11.35 24.99
C GLU A 522 -16.06 12.07 23.63
N ASN A 523 -15.30 13.15 23.51
CA ASN A 523 -15.13 13.82 22.23
C ASN A 523 -14.51 12.85 21.22
N VAL A 524 -14.95 12.91 19.96
CA VAL A 524 -14.46 12.01 18.91
C VAL A 524 -14.05 12.78 17.67
N THR A 525 -13.14 12.19 16.89
CA THR A 525 -12.78 12.65 15.56
C THR A 525 -13.13 11.58 14.55
N LEU A 526 -14.06 11.88 13.65
CA LEU A 526 -14.29 11.10 12.45
C LEU A 526 -13.34 11.58 11.37
N SER A 527 -12.69 10.66 10.64
CA SER A 527 -11.75 11.04 9.60
C SER A 527 -11.83 10.17 8.36
N THR A 528 -11.51 10.76 7.20
CA THR A 528 -11.51 10.07 5.91
C THR A 528 -10.51 10.67 4.94
N PHE A 529 -10.20 9.91 3.89
CA PHE A 529 -9.46 10.38 2.72
C PHE A 529 -10.38 10.33 1.52
N ILE A 530 -10.34 11.36 0.68
CA ILE A 530 -10.96 11.36 -0.64
C ILE A 530 -9.94 11.78 -1.69
N PHE A 531 -10.03 11.20 -2.89
CA PHE A 531 -9.26 11.64 -4.05
C PHE A 531 -10.11 12.53 -4.95
N CYS A 532 -9.76 13.81 -5.08
CA CYS A 532 -10.43 14.74 -5.99
C CYS A 532 -9.82 14.64 -7.39
N GLU A 533 -10.63 14.31 -8.39
CA GLU A 533 -10.15 14.15 -9.78
C GLU A 533 -9.94 15.48 -10.51
N GLU A 534 -10.62 16.54 -10.05
CA GLU A 534 -10.53 17.90 -10.59
C GLU A 534 -9.93 18.87 -9.56
N ASP A 535 -9.35 19.96 -10.06
CA ASP A 535 -9.11 21.15 -9.25
C ASP A 535 -10.38 21.99 -9.13
N ASP A 536 -10.41 22.91 -8.17
CA ASP A 536 -11.52 23.87 -7.98
C ASP A 536 -12.86 23.21 -7.62
N MET A 537 -12.77 22.02 -7.00
CA MET A 537 -13.92 21.36 -6.38
C MET A 537 -14.31 22.06 -5.07
N SER A 538 -15.57 21.97 -4.69
CA SER A 538 -16.10 22.46 -3.42
C SER A 538 -16.59 21.32 -2.53
N LEU A 539 -16.55 21.52 -1.21
CA LEU A 539 -17.02 20.56 -0.21
C LEU A 539 -18.24 21.10 0.53
N PHE A 540 -19.25 20.26 0.65
CA PHE A 540 -20.34 20.38 1.60
C PHE A 540 -20.36 19.15 2.50
N LEU A 541 -20.82 19.34 3.72
CA LEU A 541 -20.98 18.28 4.70
C LEU A 541 -22.44 18.21 5.13
N LEU A 542 -23.04 17.04 5.05
CA LEU A 542 -24.36 16.72 5.58
C LEU A 542 -24.22 15.98 6.91
N GLU A 543 -24.72 16.60 7.98
CA GLU A 543 -24.92 15.98 9.28
C GLU A 543 -26.33 15.39 9.27
N PRO A 544 -26.49 14.05 9.21
CA PRO A 544 -27.80 13.44 8.96
C PRO A 544 -28.77 13.74 10.10
N TYR A 545 -28.28 13.73 11.34
CA TYR A 545 -29.03 14.12 12.50
C TYR A 545 -28.11 14.43 13.69
N THR A 546 -28.58 15.28 14.59
CA THR A 546 -27.97 15.53 15.89
C THR A 546 -29.07 15.55 16.95
N ARG A 547 -28.94 14.83 18.08
CA ARG A 547 -29.93 14.86 19.17
C ARG A 547 -29.25 15.20 20.49
N ASP A 548 -29.92 16.02 21.31
CA ASP A 548 -29.35 16.43 22.60
C ASP A 548 -28.99 15.22 23.49
N SER A 549 -29.78 14.14 23.40
CA SER A 549 -29.58 12.89 24.13
C SER A 549 -28.35 12.10 23.68
N ASP A 550 -27.81 12.39 22.50
CA ASP A 550 -26.60 11.75 21.97
C ASP A 550 -25.34 12.32 22.64
N PHE A 551 -25.46 13.37 23.47
CA PHE A 551 -24.35 14.05 24.13
C PHE A 551 -24.53 14.12 25.64
N THR A 552 -23.43 13.94 26.38
CA THR A 552 -23.45 13.94 27.86
C THR A 552 -22.96 15.24 28.49
N ALA A 553 -22.29 16.10 27.71
CA ALA A 553 -21.85 17.42 28.13
C ALA A 553 -22.42 18.51 27.21
N ALA A 554 -22.38 19.77 27.65
CA ALA A 554 -22.96 20.90 26.92
C ALA A 554 -22.11 21.43 25.75
N GLY A 555 -20.85 21.00 25.60
CA GLY A 555 -19.94 21.48 24.56
C GLY A 555 -20.46 21.18 23.14
N ARG A 556 -20.47 22.17 22.26
CA ARG A 556 -20.93 22.03 20.86
C ARG A 556 -19.97 22.66 19.88
N ASN A 557 -18.68 22.68 20.19
CA ASN A 557 -17.66 23.16 19.26
C ASN A 557 -17.34 22.11 18.19
N HIS A 558 -18.36 21.75 17.40
CA HIS A 558 -18.24 20.82 16.28
C HIS A 558 -17.50 21.50 15.14
N ILE A 559 -16.38 20.92 14.73
CA ILE A 559 -15.48 21.53 13.76
C ILE A 559 -15.03 20.56 12.69
N ILE A 560 -14.69 21.09 11.52
CA ILE A 560 -14.07 20.36 10.43
C ILE A 560 -12.69 20.93 10.12
N ASN A 561 -11.78 20.04 9.72
CA ASN A 561 -10.48 20.37 9.15
C ASN A 561 -10.32 19.64 7.82
N VAL A 562 -9.69 20.30 6.86
CA VAL A 562 -9.32 19.73 5.57
C VAL A 562 -7.86 20.06 5.26
N ARG A 563 -7.07 19.03 4.98
CA ARG A 563 -5.65 19.14 4.64
C ARG A 563 -5.36 18.48 3.29
N SER A 564 -4.66 19.20 2.41
CA SER A 564 -4.15 18.65 1.14
C SER A 564 -2.84 19.36 0.75
N PRO A 565 -1.70 18.67 0.62
CA PRO A 565 -1.54 17.21 0.83
C PRO A 565 -1.80 16.74 2.27
N ALA A 566 -2.18 15.49 2.39
CA ALA A 566 -2.19 14.74 3.63
C ALA A 566 -0.79 14.21 3.99
N GLY A 567 -0.62 13.74 5.23
CA GLY A 567 0.63 13.20 5.72
C GLY A 567 0.98 13.71 7.11
N LYS A 568 2.16 13.30 7.58
CA LYS A 568 2.79 13.80 8.83
C LYS A 568 2.71 15.33 8.87
N ASP A 569 2.52 15.86 10.07
CA ASP A 569 2.55 17.31 10.28
C ASP A 569 3.88 17.88 9.78
N MET A 570 3.83 19.00 9.05
CA MET A 570 5.05 19.58 8.47
C MET A 570 5.94 20.13 9.58
N ALA A 571 7.26 20.02 9.39
CA ALA A 571 8.23 20.60 10.31
C ALA A 571 8.16 22.14 10.33
N GLU A 572 7.92 22.77 9.18
CA GLU A 572 7.84 24.22 9.04
C GLU A 572 6.38 24.73 9.05
N ALA A 573 6.17 25.89 9.68
CA ALA A 573 4.83 26.47 9.82
C ALA A 573 4.22 26.97 8.50
N GLU A 574 5.01 27.53 7.57
CA GLU A 574 4.51 28.02 6.28
C GLU A 574 3.85 26.90 5.45
N PRO A 575 4.54 25.78 5.12
CA PRO A 575 3.90 24.68 4.39
C PRO A 575 2.76 24.04 5.18
N GLU A 576 2.85 23.96 6.52
CA GLU A 576 1.75 23.47 7.36
C GLU A 576 0.48 24.32 7.20
N ASN A 577 0.62 25.65 7.19
CA ASN A 577 -0.50 26.56 6.98
C ASN A 577 -1.04 26.48 5.55
N LEU A 578 -0.17 26.35 4.55
CA LEU A 578 -0.57 26.28 3.15
C LEU A 578 -1.33 24.99 2.79
N ARG A 579 -1.07 23.86 3.46
CA ARG A 579 -1.82 22.61 3.21
C ARG A 579 -3.18 22.57 3.91
N ARG A 580 -3.38 23.35 4.98
CA ARG A 580 -4.64 23.46 5.72
C ARG A 580 -5.62 24.33 4.91
N LEU A 581 -6.43 23.67 4.08
CA LEU A 581 -7.48 24.34 3.30
C LEU A 581 -8.56 24.91 4.21
N HIS A 582 -8.93 24.14 5.22
CA HIS A 582 -9.95 24.48 6.20
C HIS A 582 -9.45 24.05 7.58
N ASN A 583 -9.49 24.96 8.54
CA ASN A 583 -8.91 24.72 9.86
C ASN A 583 -9.86 25.22 10.95
N SER A 584 -10.32 24.32 11.81
CA SER A 584 -11.24 24.58 12.91
C SER A 584 -12.50 25.34 12.50
N GLN A 585 -13.02 25.07 11.31
CA GLN A 585 -14.24 25.72 10.83
C GLN A 585 -15.47 25.08 11.49
N ARG A 586 -16.45 25.90 11.90
CA ARG A 586 -17.60 25.42 12.69
C ARG A 586 -18.65 24.77 11.80
N LEU A 587 -19.17 23.63 12.24
CA LEU A 587 -20.28 22.94 11.59
C LEU A 587 -21.63 23.52 12.01
N ALA A 588 -22.64 23.32 11.15
CA ALA A 588 -24.00 23.78 11.37
C ALA A 588 -24.58 23.28 12.69
N SER A 589 -24.39 22.00 13.03
CA SER A 589 -24.84 21.42 14.30
C SER A 589 -24.28 22.15 15.53
N GLY A 590 -23.01 22.57 15.46
CA GLY A 590 -22.32 23.28 16.54
C GLY A 590 -22.74 24.74 16.71
N VAL A 591 -23.63 25.23 15.84
CA VAL A 591 -23.99 26.65 15.74
C VAL A 591 -25.50 26.87 15.80
N LEU A 592 -26.26 26.08 15.04
CA LEU A 592 -27.71 26.18 14.87
C LEU A 592 -28.49 25.23 15.80
N GLY A 593 -27.77 24.45 16.60
CA GLY A 593 -28.31 23.48 17.54
C GLY A 593 -28.78 22.20 16.86
N GLU A 594 -29.52 21.41 17.63
CA GLU A 594 -29.76 19.99 17.34
C GLU A 594 -31.20 19.71 16.88
N LYS A 595 -31.54 18.43 16.77
CA LYS A 595 -32.80 17.84 16.29
C LYS A 595 -33.12 18.19 14.85
N LYS A 596 -32.08 18.25 14.02
CA LYS A 596 -32.15 18.69 12.62
C LYS A 596 -31.23 17.86 11.76
N THR A 597 -31.59 17.75 10.50
CA THR A 597 -30.67 17.41 9.42
C THR A 597 -30.04 18.71 8.94
N LEU A 598 -28.71 18.79 8.92
CA LEU A 598 -28.01 20.05 8.68
C LEU A 598 -26.94 19.91 7.61
N THR A 599 -26.87 20.89 6.73
CA THR A 599 -25.85 21.02 5.70
C THR A 599 -24.92 22.19 6.02
N THR A 600 -23.62 21.95 5.90
CA THR A 600 -22.59 22.98 6.05
C THR A 600 -21.79 23.07 4.75
N TYR A 601 -21.72 24.25 4.15
CA TYR A 601 -20.76 24.53 3.10
C TYR A 601 -19.39 24.82 3.72
N ILE A 602 -18.37 24.11 3.25
CA ILE A 602 -17.01 24.16 3.81
C ILE A 602 -16.10 25.05 2.97
N GLY A 603 -16.07 24.82 1.66
CA GLY A 603 -15.24 25.57 0.73
C GLY A 603 -14.42 24.69 -0.20
N ARG A 604 -13.27 25.18 -0.64
CA ARG A 604 -12.48 24.60 -1.74
C ARG A 604 -11.71 23.33 -1.33
N LEU A 605 -11.75 22.33 -2.20
CA LEU A 605 -10.87 21.17 -2.22
C LEU A 605 -9.76 21.33 -3.28
N ARG A 606 -8.77 20.46 -3.20
CA ARG A 606 -7.59 20.44 -4.07
C ARG A 606 -7.57 19.16 -4.88
N TYR A 607 -7.09 19.19 -6.14
CA TYR A 607 -6.83 17.95 -6.89
C TYR A 607 -5.95 16.98 -6.09
N GLY A 608 -6.23 15.69 -6.15
CA GLY A 608 -5.51 14.65 -5.42
C GLY A 608 -6.10 14.33 -4.05
N ILE A 609 -5.27 13.81 -3.15
CA ILE A 609 -5.72 13.39 -1.81
C ILE A 609 -6.06 14.60 -0.95
N ASN A 610 -7.24 14.55 -0.33
CA ASN A 610 -7.67 15.46 0.73
C ASN A 610 -8.00 14.61 1.97
N TYR A 611 -7.35 14.93 3.09
CA TYR A 611 -7.68 14.37 4.39
C TYR A 611 -8.69 15.27 5.09
N ILE A 612 -9.82 14.70 5.47
CA ILE A 612 -10.94 15.41 6.11
C ILE A 612 -11.12 14.84 7.51
N SER A 613 -11.15 15.71 8.51
CA SER A 613 -11.47 15.33 9.88
C SER A 613 -12.58 16.20 10.47
N VAL A 614 -13.53 15.54 11.12
CA VAL A 614 -14.71 16.11 11.74
C VAL A 614 -14.65 15.77 13.22
N ARG A 615 -14.55 16.80 14.07
CA ARG A 615 -14.54 16.63 15.51
C ARG A 615 -15.90 16.97 16.09
N TYR A 616 -16.49 16.03 16.81
CA TYR A 616 -17.67 16.26 17.64
C TYR A 616 -17.25 16.51 19.10
N ASP A 617 -17.89 17.49 19.72
CA ASP A 617 -17.61 17.99 21.07
C ASP A 617 -18.80 17.69 21.98
N GLY A 618 -18.66 17.86 23.30
CA GLY A 618 -19.76 17.62 24.24
C GLY A 618 -19.92 16.17 24.67
N SER A 619 -18.84 15.39 24.57
CA SER A 619 -18.80 14.00 25.04
C SER A 619 -19.98 13.16 24.50
N PRO A 620 -20.09 13.00 23.16
CA PRO A 620 -21.11 12.17 22.58
C PRO A 620 -21.07 10.74 23.15
N ASN A 621 -22.24 10.13 23.34
CA ASN A 621 -22.46 8.70 23.54
C ASN A 621 -22.82 7.99 22.22
N LEU A 622 -23.17 8.77 21.19
CA LEU A 622 -23.48 8.31 19.84
C LEU A 622 -23.11 9.40 18.84
N VAL A 623 -22.52 9.01 17.72
CA VAL A 623 -22.21 9.93 16.61
C VAL A 623 -22.65 9.35 15.28
N TYR A 624 -23.23 10.19 14.43
CA TYR A 624 -23.57 9.82 13.07
C TYR A 624 -22.42 10.15 12.11
N VAL A 625 -22.22 9.27 11.13
CA VAL A 625 -21.24 9.50 10.06
C VAL A 625 -21.80 10.55 9.10
N PRO A 626 -21.11 11.66 8.86
CA PRO A 626 -21.57 12.66 7.91
C PRO A 626 -21.41 12.17 6.47
N ALA A 627 -22.21 12.72 5.56
CA ALA A 627 -21.97 12.57 4.13
C ALA A 627 -21.17 13.77 3.59
N LEU A 628 -20.22 13.49 2.71
CA LEU A 628 -19.46 14.51 1.99
C LEU A 628 -20.04 14.67 0.60
N ILE A 629 -20.42 15.87 0.23
CA ILE A 629 -20.99 16.19 -1.07
C ILE A 629 -20.02 17.12 -1.77
N THR A 630 -19.69 16.80 -3.01
CA THR A 630 -18.73 17.60 -3.78
C THR A 630 -19.42 18.38 -4.88
N GLY A 631 -18.94 19.59 -5.12
CA GLY A 631 -19.43 20.48 -6.17
C GLY A 631 -18.26 21.17 -6.88
N LYS A 632 -18.55 22.27 -7.58
CA LYS A 632 -17.57 23.08 -8.28
C LYS A 632 -17.64 24.51 -7.81
N MET A 633 -16.51 25.08 -7.39
CA MET A 633 -16.46 26.42 -6.77
C MET A 633 -17.13 27.50 -7.63
N ASN A 634 -16.93 27.49 -8.94
CA ASN A 634 -17.53 28.49 -9.83
C ASN A 634 -19.05 28.31 -10.08
N GLN A 635 -19.61 27.17 -9.68
CA GLN A 635 -21.04 26.87 -9.72
C GLN A 635 -21.70 27.01 -8.34
N THR A 636 -20.90 27.08 -7.28
CA THR A 636 -21.34 27.17 -5.89
C THR A 636 -22.07 28.49 -5.59
N LYS A 637 -23.36 28.54 -5.92
CA LYS A 637 -24.25 29.71 -5.76
C LYS A 637 -25.73 29.30 -5.81
N VAL A 638 -26.62 30.26 -5.56
CA VAL A 638 -28.01 30.21 -6.06
C VAL A 638 -28.19 31.34 -7.06
N SER A 639 -28.82 31.06 -8.20
CA SER A 639 -29.15 32.10 -9.18
C SER A 639 -30.49 31.84 -9.87
N ILE A 640 -31.42 32.78 -9.64
CA ILE A 640 -32.72 32.89 -10.31
C ILE A 640 -32.78 34.30 -10.89
N ASN A 641 -32.89 34.41 -12.22
CA ASN A 641 -32.82 35.68 -12.92
C ASN A 641 -34.16 35.99 -13.60
N ASN A 642 -34.83 37.06 -13.14
CA ASN A 642 -36.08 37.57 -13.71
C ASN A 642 -37.14 36.47 -13.98
N LEU A 643 -37.33 35.59 -13.00
CA LEU A 643 -38.28 34.49 -13.08
C LEU A 643 -39.68 35.01 -12.83
N ARG A 644 -40.55 34.89 -13.83
CA ARG A 644 -41.96 35.30 -13.78
C ARG A 644 -42.90 34.10 -13.89
N LEU A 645 -43.64 33.79 -12.83
CA LEU A 645 -44.56 32.64 -12.79
C LEU A 645 -45.81 32.92 -11.96
N ALA A 646 -46.88 32.15 -12.20
CA ALA A 646 -48.13 32.23 -11.44
C ALA A 646 -48.28 31.06 -10.47
N LYS A 647 -48.87 31.32 -9.30
CA LYS A 647 -49.26 30.29 -8.32
C LYS A 647 -50.74 30.42 -7.95
N GLN A 648 -51.42 29.29 -7.88
CA GLN A 648 -52.84 29.20 -7.54
C GLN A 648 -53.16 29.75 -6.14
N ALA A 649 -54.43 30.12 -5.94
CA ALA A 649 -54.95 30.55 -4.64
C ALA A 649 -54.71 29.46 -3.56
N GLY A 650 -54.34 29.88 -2.36
CA GLY A 650 -54.05 28.98 -1.22
C GLY A 650 -52.72 28.22 -1.28
N PHE A 651 -51.88 28.45 -2.31
CA PHE A 651 -50.60 27.75 -2.44
C PHE A 651 -49.53 28.33 -1.50
N SER A 652 -48.87 27.46 -0.73
CA SER A 652 -47.63 27.77 -0.02
C SER A 652 -46.65 26.62 -0.23
N GLY A 653 -45.47 26.92 -0.76
CA GLY A 653 -44.48 25.89 -1.11
C GLY A 653 -43.28 26.46 -1.85
N THR A 654 -42.49 25.59 -2.46
CA THR A 654 -41.33 26.00 -3.26
C THR A 654 -41.76 26.84 -4.46
N LEU A 655 -40.96 27.86 -4.79
CA LEU A 655 -41.20 28.70 -5.96
C LEU A 655 -41.11 27.88 -7.26
N ILE A 656 -40.01 27.15 -7.43
CA ILE A 656 -39.75 26.31 -8.60
C ILE A 656 -39.06 25.01 -8.18
N GLU A 657 -39.51 23.89 -8.74
CA GLU A 657 -39.01 22.55 -8.40
C GLU A 657 -38.58 21.81 -9.67
N ARG A 658 -37.66 20.85 -9.52
CA ARG A 658 -37.18 20.01 -10.61
C ARG A 658 -38.15 18.84 -10.82
N VAL A 659 -38.55 18.57 -12.06
CA VAL A 659 -39.42 17.41 -12.39
C VAL A 659 -38.64 16.12 -12.12
N ASN A 660 -39.27 15.12 -11.46
CA ASN A 660 -38.66 13.86 -10.98
C ASN A 660 -37.62 14.05 -9.87
N ALA A 661 -37.98 14.78 -8.80
CA ALA A 661 -37.07 15.18 -7.74
C ALA A 661 -36.17 14.04 -7.22
N LEU A 662 -34.87 14.19 -7.50
CA LEU A 662 -33.76 13.62 -6.73
C LEU A 662 -33.93 13.98 -5.24
N ASP A 663 -33.21 13.33 -4.31
CA ASP A 663 -33.42 13.58 -2.88
C ASP A 663 -33.29 15.09 -2.59
N GLY A 664 -34.35 15.68 -2.01
CA GLY A 664 -34.43 17.12 -1.77
C GLY A 664 -33.46 17.65 -0.70
N ILE A 665 -32.48 16.83 -0.31
CA ILE A 665 -31.53 17.09 0.78
C ILE A 665 -30.16 17.46 0.19
N THR A 666 -29.67 16.67 -0.78
CA THR A 666 -28.31 16.79 -1.33
C THR A 666 -28.27 17.23 -2.78
N SER A 667 -29.28 16.87 -3.57
CA SER A 667 -29.21 16.91 -5.03
C SER A 667 -29.11 18.29 -5.68
N ASN A 668 -29.59 19.34 -5.00
CA ASN A 668 -29.55 20.72 -5.48
C ASN A 668 -28.79 21.63 -4.49
N LEU A 669 -27.90 21.09 -3.65
CA LEU A 669 -27.25 21.87 -2.62
C LEU A 669 -26.27 22.88 -3.24
N PHE A 670 -26.67 24.14 -3.28
CA PHE A 670 -25.89 25.29 -3.75
C PHE A 670 -25.22 25.05 -5.12
N ASP A 671 -25.93 24.37 -6.02
CA ASP A 671 -25.40 23.86 -7.30
C ASP A 671 -25.40 24.89 -8.45
N GLY A 672 -25.79 26.13 -8.16
CA GLY A 672 -25.84 27.22 -9.14
C GLY A 672 -27.07 27.22 -10.02
N SER A 673 -27.95 26.23 -9.89
CA SER A 673 -29.20 26.16 -10.65
C SER A 673 -30.29 27.05 -10.05
N GLN A 674 -31.37 27.24 -10.80
CA GLN A 674 -32.59 27.89 -10.30
C GLN A 674 -33.34 27.06 -9.24
N TYR A 675 -32.94 25.80 -9.04
CA TYR A 675 -33.50 24.89 -8.04
C TYR A 675 -32.61 24.79 -6.80
N ALA A 676 -31.49 25.51 -6.79
CA ALA A 676 -30.47 25.39 -5.77
C ALA A 676 -31.04 25.71 -4.37
N SER A 677 -30.72 24.86 -3.41
CA SER A 677 -30.98 25.08 -1.99
C SER A 677 -29.75 25.69 -1.33
N LEU A 678 -29.96 26.67 -0.45
CA LEU A 678 -28.89 27.19 0.39
C LEU A 678 -28.51 26.19 1.48
N PRO A 679 -27.21 26.00 1.77
CA PRO A 679 -26.79 25.22 2.92
C PRO A 679 -27.23 25.92 4.21
N ASN A 680 -27.41 25.14 5.27
CA ASN A 680 -27.82 25.70 6.55
C ASN A 680 -26.73 26.55 7.20
N TRP A 681 -25.45 26.34 6.88
CA TRP A 681 -24.35 27.13 7.44
C TRP A 681 -23.15 27.21 6.51
N PHE A 682 -22.42 28.32 6.57
CA PHE A 682 -21.13 28.51 5.92
C PHE A 682 -20.03 28.43 7.01
N SER A 683 -19.17 27.43 6.92
CA SER A 683 -18.26 27.04 8.00
C SER A 683 -17.22 28.12 8.37
N ALA A 684 -16.83 28.94 7.39
CA ALA A 684 -15.81 29.98 7.51
C ALA A 684 -16.29 31.26 8.24
N GLY A 685 -17.57 31.34 8.64
CA GLY A 685 -18.14 32.54 9.27
C GLY A 685 -19.00 33.34 8.30
N GLN A 686 -19.15 34.66 8.49
CA GLN A 686 -20.11 35.57 7.82
C GLN A 686 -19.90 35.73 6.29
N ASN A 687 -19.82 34.62 5.55
CA ASN A 687 -19.46 34.58 4.14
C ASN A 687 -20.68 34.44 3.22
N LEU A 688 -21.85 34.07 3.73
CA LEU A 688 -23.07 34.11 2.91
C LEU A 688 -23.51 35.56 2.71
N ALA A 689 -23.67 35.94 1.45
CA ALA A 689 -24.46 37.11 1.07
C ALA A 689 -25.45 36.74 -0.03
N GLY A 690 -26.68 37.19 0.12
CA GLY A 690 -27.68 37.03 -0.92
C GLY A 690 -28.69 38.16 -0.96
N SER A 691 -29.43 38.16 -2.07
CA SER A 691 -30.45 39.16 -2.34
C SER A 691 -31.65 38.55 -3.05
N LEU A 692 -32.83 39.05 -2.71
CA LEU A 692 -34.10 38.80 -3.39
C LEU A 692 -34.66 40.13 -3.85
N LEU A 693 -34.71 40.37 -5.14
CA LEU A 693 -35.40 41.50 -5.75
C LEU A 693 -36.79 41.07 -6.20
N ILE A 694 -37.79 41.83 -5.77
CA ILE A 694 -39.18 41.70 -6.25
C ILE A 694 -39.35 42.68 -7.41
N ASN A 695 -39.39 42.15 -8.63
CA ASN A 695 -39.36 42.95 -9.87
C ASN A 695 -40.71 43.63 -10.17
N GLU A 696 -41.82 43.10 -9.65
CA GLU A 696 -43.17 43.64 -9.76
C GLU A 696 -43.85 43.63 -8.37
N PRO A 697 -44.60 44.66 -7.97
CA PRO A 697 -45.29 44.68 -6.68
C PRO A 697 -46.13 43.41 -6.45
N LEU A 698 -45.99 42.81 -5.27
CA LEU A 698 -46.74 41.61 -4.90
C LEU A 698 -48.26 41.90 -4.88
N SER A 699 -49.09 40.92 -5.23
CA SER A 699 -50.54 41.03 -5.04
C SER A 699 -50.89 41.01 -3.54
N ASP A 700 -52.02 41.58 -3.15
CA ASP A 700 -52.40 41.59 -1.73
C ASP A 700 -52.57 40.15 -1.18
N GLN A 701 -52.18 39.94 0.07
CA GLN A 701 -52.10 38.62 0.73
C GLN A 701 -51.13 37.61 0.06
N THR A 702 -50.19 38.07 -0.76
CA THR A 702 -49.13 37.21 -1.36
C THR A 702 -47.76 37.56 -0.84
N GLY A 703 -46.83 36.61 -0.89
CA GLY A 703 -45.52 36.74 -0.27
C GLY A 703 -44.47 35.78 -0.79
N MET A 704 -43.22 36.07 -0.44
CA MET A 704 -42.07 35.19 -0.64
C MET A 704 -41.68 34.55 0.69
N ILE A 705 -41.11 33.35 0.65
CA ILE A 705 -40.60 32.65 1.82
C ILE A 705 -39.10 32.45 1.63
N LEU A 706 -38.29 33.11 2.45
CA LEU A 706 -36.85 32.89 2.49
C LEU A 706 -36.51 31.69 3.35
N PHE A 707 -35.43 30.99 3.00
CA PHE A 707 -34.92 29.84 3.76
C PHE A 707 -36.00 28.77 3.94
N TYR A 708 -36.74 28.48 2.86
CA TYR A 708 -37.86 27.55 2.90
C TYR A 708 -37.35 26.11 2.88
N ASP A 709 -37.66 25.36 3.93
CA ASP A 709 -37.51 23.91 3.98
C ASP A 709 -38.81 23.28 3.48
N PRO A 710 -38.81 22.60 2.31
CA PRO A 710 -40.02 22.01 1.75
C PRO A 710 -40.50 20.77 2.51
N ASP A 711 -39.60 20.09 3.24
CA ASP A 711 -39.88 18.87 3.97
C ASP A 711 -40.56 19.16 5.31
N GLU A 712 -40.03 20.14 6.04
CA GLU A 712 -40.63 20.60 7.29
C GLU A 712 -41.67 21.71 7.10
N LYS A 713 -41.75 22.30 5.90
CA LYS A 713 -42.57 23.47 5.59
C LYS A 713 -42.25 24.66 6.50
N ASN A 714 -40.97 24.85 6.78
CA ASN A 714 -40.44 25.88 7.65
C ASN A 714 -39.78 27.00 6.83
N GLY A 715 -39.78 28.24 7.32
CA GLY A 715 -39.08 29.34 6.64
C GLY A 715 -39.47 30.71 7.20
N TYR A 716 -39.11 31.78 6.49
CA TYR A 716 -39.46 33.16 6.88
C TYR A 716 -40.26 33.84 5.79
N ALA A 717 -41.54 34.08 6.09
CA ALA A 717 -42.48 34.67 5.17
C ALA A 717 -42.36 36.20 5.17
N ILE A 718 -42.38 36.78 3.97
CA ILE A 718 -42.47 38.22 3.70
C ILE A 718 -43.69 38.42 2.83
N GLN A 719 -44.77 38.95 3.41
CA GLN A 719 -46.08 39.01 2.78
C GLN A 719 -46.60 40.44 2.68
N ARG A 720 -47.25 40.76 1.58
CA ARG A 720 -48.05 41.98 1.46
C ARG A 720 -49.35 41.85 2.25
N ASN A 721 -49.65 42.87 3.05
CA ASN A 721 -50.92 43.01 3.76
C ASN A 721 -51.42 44.46 3.63
N GLY A 722 -52.29 44.71 2.65
CA GLY A 722 -52.71 46.05 2.27
C GLY A 722 -51.56 46.87 1.67
N ALA A 723 -51.20 47.96 2.34
CA ALA A 723 -50.14 48.89 1.93
C ALA A 723 -48.76 48.59 2.55
N VAL A 724 -48.69 47.69 3.53
CA VAL A 724 -47.43 47.37 4.24
C VAL A 724 -47.00 45.93 4.02
N LEU A 725 -45.68 45.68 4.12
CA LEU A 725 -45.18 44.32 4.25
C LEU A 725 -45.28 43.87 5.70
N ARG A 726 -45.54 42.59 5.91
CA ARG A 726 -45.42 41.91 7.21
C ARG A 726 -44.49 40.70 7.09
N VAL A 727 -43.78 40.42 8.17
CA VAL A 727 -42.85 39.29 8.26
C VAL A 727 -43.23 38.35 9.39
N GLY A 728 -42.93 37.06 9.24
CA GLY A 728 -43.18 36.06 10.28
C GLY A 728 -42.45 34.76 10.04
N GLU A 729 -42.16 34.03 11.12
CA GLU A 729 -41.63 32.66 11.03
C GLU A 729 -42.76 31.70 10.66
N MET A 730 -42.53 30.94 9.58
CA MET A 730 -43.37 29.83 9.18
C MET A 730 -42.87 28.55 9.86
N VAL A 731 -43.77 27.89 10.58
CA VAL A 731 -43.53 26.59 11.21
C VAL A 731 -44.60 25.62 10.74
N SER A 732 -44.20 24.50 10.14
CA SER A 732 -45.09 23.48 9.61
C SER A 732 -46.19 24.03 8.67
N GLY A 733 -45.82 25.01 7.84
CA GLY A 733 -46.70 25.66 6.87
C GLY A 733 -47.58 26.78 7.42
N VAL A 734 -47.48 27.13 8.71
CA VAL A 734 -48.31 28.14 9.38
C VAL A 734 -47.45 29.29 9.92
N VAL A 735 -47.90 30.53 9.73
CA VAL A 735 -47.32 31.72 10.37
C VAL A 735 -48.29 32.20 11.44
N SER A 736 -47.96 31.92 12.71
CA SER A 736 -48.81 32.25 13.86
C SER A 736 -48.70 33.71 14.30
N THR A 737 -47.53 34.31 14.12
CA THR A 737 -47.23 35.69 14.54
C THR A 737 -46.68 36.49 13.37
N TRP A 738 -47.27 37.65 13.14
CA TRP A 738 -46.85 38.59 12.10
C TRP A 738 -46.37 39.90 12.70
N THR A 739 -45.29 40.44 12.15
CA THR A 739 -44.78 41.77 12.46
C THR A 739 -44.95 42.66 11.23
N ASN A 740 -45.78 43.69 11.33
CA ASN A 740 -45.89 44.71 10.27
C ASN A 740 -44.60 45.52 10.20
N THR A 741 -44.17 45.81 8.99
CA THR A 741 -42.99 46.64 8.70
C THR A 741 -43.44 48.03 8.24
N THR A 742 -42.49 48.96 8.12
CA THR A 742 -42.70 50.30 7.57
C THR A 742 -42.50 50.36 6.05
N VAL A 743 -42.20 49.24 5.39
CA VAL A 743 -41.90 49.18 3.96
C VAL A 743 -43.20 49.13 3.15
N ASP A 744 -43.31 50.01 2.15
CA ASP A 744 -44.46 50.08 1.25
C ASP A 744 -44.53 48.83 0.33
N ALA A 745 -45.57 48.02 0.52
CA ALA A 745 -45.77 46.78 -0.22
C ALA A 745 -46.39 46.98 -1.62
N THR A 746 -46.76 48.22 -1.98
CA THR A 746 -47.30 48.57 -3.31
C THR A 746 -46.20 48.90 -4.32
N LYS A 747 -44.94 48.94 -3.87
CA LYS A 747 -43.75 49.22 -4.69
C LYS A 747 -42.85 47.99 -4.75
N VAL A 748 -41.89 48.03 -5.68
CA VAL A 748 -40.78 47.07 -5.72
C VAL A 748 -39.91 47.25 -4.48
N PHE A 749 -39.38 46.15 -3.98
CA PHE A 749 -38.48 46.15 -2.84
C PHE A 749 -37.42 45.06 -3.02
N GLN A 750 -36.32 45.21 -2.29
CA GLN A 750 -35.22 44.27 -2.30
C GLN A 750 -34.95 43.78 -0.88
N VAL A 751 -34.68 42.49 -0.74
CA VAL A 751 -34.27 41.88 0.52
C VAL A 751 -32.82 41.49 0.40
N TYR A 752 -31.99 41.95 1.32
CA TYR A 752 -30.61 41.49 1.48
C TYR A 752 -30.53 40.59 2.71
N PHE A 753 -29.79 39.49 2.61
CA PHE A 753 -29.55 38.61 3.75
C PHE A 753 -28.10 38.18 3.81
N TYR A 754 -27.61 38.03 5.05
CA TYR A 754 -26.23 37.68 5.34
C TYR A 754 -26.18 36.68 6.48
N GLN A 755 -25.24 35.72 6.43
CA GLN A 755 -24.98 34.90 7.61
C GLN A 755 -24.44 35.77 8.75
N THR A 756 -24.90 35.52 9.98
CA THR A 756 -24.42 36.22 11.16
C THR A 756 -24.24 35.31 12.37
N VAL A 757 -23.30 35.69 13.23
CA VAL A 757 -22.97 35.04 14.52
C VAL A 757 -23.35 35.92 15.72
N SER A 758 -23.81 37.15 15.47
CA SER A 758 -24.26 38.11 16.50
C SER A 758 -25.37 39.01 15.94
N PRO A 759 -26.44 39.33 16.71
CA PRO A 759 -26.72 38.92 18.09
C PRO A 759 -27.18 37.46 18.22
N ILE A 760 -27.42 36.77 17.11
CA ILE A 760 -27.78 35.35 17.07
C ILE A 760 -26.96 34.63 16.01
N ASN A 761 -26.87 33.31 16.12
CA ASN A 761 -26.40 32.45 15.04
C ASN A 761 -27.54 32.22 14.04
N GLY A 762 -27.33 32.62 12.78
CA GLY A 762 -28.29 32.42 11.70
C GLY A 762 -28.08 33.42 10.57
N ALA A 763 -29.13 34.15 10.17
CA ALA A 763 -29.07 35.19 9.15
C ALA A 763 -29.61 36.54 9.66
N SER A 764 -28.99 37.62 9.19
CA SER A 764 -29.61 38.94 9.17
C SER A 764 -30.39 39.11 7.87
N MET A 765 -31.49 39.85 7.93
CA MET A 765 -32.34 40.17 6.78
C MET A 765 -32.68 41.65 6.80
N ASN A 766 -32.51 42.32 5.68
CA ASN A 766 -32.81 43.74 5.49
C ASN A 766 -33.75 43.88 4.29
N ILE A 767 -34.99 44.29 4.52
CA ILE A 767 -35.95 44.65 3.47
C ILE A 767 -35.79 46.14 3.20
N VAL A 768 -35.45 46.49 1.97
CA VAL A 768 -35.17 47.85 1.50
C VAL A 768 -36.18 48.22 0.41
N GLY A 769 -36.96 49.26 0.69
CA GLY A 769 -37.90 49.87 -0.26
C GLY A 769 -37.95 51.37 -0.01
N THR A 770 -39.16 51.93 0.17
CA THR A 770 -39.34 53.33 0.62
C THR A 770 -38.78 53.59 2.01
N ASN A 771 -38.79 52.57 2.86
CA ASN A 771 -38.15 52.50 4.18
C ASN A 771 -37.36 51.20 4.28
N THR A 772 -36.62 51.03 5.38
CA THR A 772 -35.86 49.80 5.67
C THR A 772 -36.42 49.10 6.91
N TYR A 773 -36.54 47.77 6.82
CA TYR A 773 -36.80 46.89 7.96
C TYR A 773 -35.67 45.88 8.11
N SER A 774 -35.18 45.68 9.34
CA SER A 774 -34.09 44.75 9.64
C SER A 774 -34.51 43.75 10.72
N ALA A 775 -34.16 42.48 10.55
CA ALA A 775 -34.42 41.43 11.51
C ALA A 775 -33.33 40.34 11.49
N PHE A 776 -33.32 39.52 12.53
CA PHE A 776 -32.41 38.38 12.66
C PHE A 776 -33.21 37.09 12.81
N TYR A 777 -32.75 36.05 12.12
CA TYR A 777 -33.43 34.76 12.02
C TYR A 777 -32.49 33.59 12.26
N LYS A 778 -33.00 32.49 12.83
CA LYS A 778 -32.20 31.32 13.24
C LYS A 778 -32.05 30.25 12.16
N LYS A 779 -32.74 30.35 11.02
CA LYS A 779 -32.69 29.36 9.92
C LYS A 779 -32.23 30.04 8.62
N PRO A 780 -30.96 29.90 8.20
CA PRO A 780 -30.45 30.62 7.02
C PRO A 780 -30.30 29.74 5.75
N GLY A 781 -30.85 28.51 5.75
CA GLY A 781 -30.74 27.56 4.62
C GLY A 781 -32.09 27.11 4.06
N GLY A 782 -32.09 26.49 2.88
CA GLY A 782 -33.31 26.05 2.18
C GLY A 782 -33.47 26.71 0.80
N VAL A 783 -34.59 26.44 0.15
CA VAL A 783 -34.94 26.96 -1.17
C VAL A 783 -35.72 28.28 -1.07
N LEU A 784 -35.92 28.95 -2.20
CA LEU A 784 -36.85 30.08 -2.28
C LEU A 784 -38.29 29.55 -2.37
N GLY A 785 -39.10 29.89 -1.37
CA GLY A 785 -40.53 29.58 -1.33
C GLY A 785 -41.42 30.76 -1.70
N VAL A 786 -42.70 30.48 -1.84
CA VAL A 786 -43.75 31.44 -2.19
C VAL A 786 -45.04 31.11 -1.45
N MET A 787 -45.81 32.14 -1.11
CA MET A 787 -47.14 32.00 -0.53
C MET A 787 -48.17 32.87 -1.26
N ASN A 788 -49.30 32.28 -1.58
CA ASN A 788 -50.48 32.95 -2.10
C ASN A 788 -51.66 32.68 -1.17
N ALA A 789 -51.85 33.53 -0.16
CA ALA A 789 -52.99 33.44 0.75
C ALA A 789 -54.22 34.20 0.24
N SER A 790 -54.18 34.70 -1.00
CA SER A 790 -55.32 35.37 -1.63
C SER A 790 -56.34 34.37 -2.16
N SER A 791 -57.52 34.86 -2.54
CA SER A 791 -58.59 34.08 -3.16
C SER A 791 -58.42 33.86 -4.67
N SER A 792 -57.32 34.32 -5.27
CA SER A 792 -57.10 34.26 -6.72
C SER A 792 -55.66 33.82 -7.07
N SER A 793 -55.43 33.42 -8.32
CA SER A 793 -54.07 33.16 -8.80
C SER A 793 -53.26 34.46 -8.80
N ALA A 794 -52.00 34.39 -8.36
CA ALA A 794 -51.11 35.54 -8.29
C ALA A 794 -49.81 35.29 -9.07
N THR A 795 -49.29 36.34 -9.70
CA THR A 795 -48.01 36.30 -10.43
C THR A 795 -46.88 36.83 -9.55
N PHE A 796 -45.74 36.15 -9.60
CA PHE A 796 -44.51 36.49 -8.91
C PHE A 796 -43.42 36.72 -9.95
N ASN A 797 -42.79 37.90 -9.92
CA ASN A 797 -41.63 38.22 -10.75
C ASN A 797 -40.44 38.54 -9.85
N VAL A 798 -39.42 37.67 -9.82
CA VAL A 798 -38.32 37.75 -8.85
C VAL A 798 -36.95 37.50 -9.46
N THR A 799 -35.95 38.12 -8.86
CA THR A 799 -34.53 37.81 -9.07
C THR A 799 -33.93 37.45 -7.72
N TYR A 800 -33.35 36.25 -7.59
CA TYR A 800 -32.79 35.75 -6.34
C TYR A 800 -31.39 35.24 -6.57
N ASN A 801 -30.42 35.79 -5.85
CA ASN A 801 -29.03 35.38 -5.98
C ASN A 801 -28.37 35.27 -4.61
N ALA A 802 -27.58 34.24 -4.41
CA ALA A 802 -26.80 34.04 -3.19
C ALA A 802 -25.45 33.43 -3.52
N TYR A 803 -24.40 33.93 -2.86
CA TYR A 803 -23.02 33.56 -3.15
C TYR A 803 -22.23 33.44 -1.85
N ASP A 804 -21.17 32.65 -1.92
CA ASP A 804 -20.06 32.74 -0.98
C ASP A 804 -19.24 34.00 -1.29
N MET A 805 -19.09 34.89 -0.31
CA MET A 805 -18.24 36.10 -0.43
C MET A 805 -16.75 35.77 -0.42
N GLY A 806 -16.38 34.52 -0.15
CA GLY A 806 -15.00 34.08 -0.03
C GLY A 806 -14.35 34.51 1.29
N SER A 807 -13.31 33.79 1.68
CA SER A 807 -12.37 34.16 2.74
C SER A 807 -10.97 34.32 2.17
#